data_AF-A0A952VJ04-F1
#
_entry.id   AF-A0A952VJ04-F1
#
_cell.length_a   1.000
_cell.length_b   1.000
_cell.length_c   1.000
_cell.angle_alpha   90.00
_cell.angle_beta   90.00
_cell.angle_gamma   90.00
#
_symmetry.space_group_name_H-M   'P 1'
#
loop_
_entity.id
_entity.type
_entity.pdbx_description
1 polymer ?
#
loop_
_entity_poly.entity_id
_entity_poly.type
_entity_poly.pdbx_seq_one_letter_code
_entity_poly.pdbx_strand_id
1 'polypeptide(L)'
;MMNVSRAGMLALTVGLVTLTACERQQVAERDGGLVPAMLRPFQSVEAVPPPTPLDDQIADLTTASVAFGVGEVSIIDTTKFVQQIVKSGEGRTGRRVREMLPEHSRHSIALNEAPNMLPVGEVHGERRAVVDQNWPGISQTGWVPPDPNLAVGPHHIVTTVNQDIAFYSKTGTLLFQQPLNDTGNPGFFEPVGAGGFTFDPKVFFDHYAQRFVVVAPEVYGSTQAWISIAVSDDDNPLGTWYKYRTNAVIQVGGTTYWWDYPGFGYDEDGYYVTSNLFGLNQGGWGGVGFRVFDKTAMLSGQPVVFSTMRDGNAASVQVAHHFGSNAAPFFISGNNSSSLRVHAITNPLTNPQLVSTTVTVPSYSGPVDSPAVGASAVQTIDSRIFNAQWRNGNLYATHNIGSGGKTVARWYHVNTNNWPTSGNVSLVQSGNVNAGGDVHTFFPAIFSNNLNEVAMVMGASSSSTRISVNVTGRRANDPLGTMGALTQLHISSVNTGGRWGDYYDICTDPNDDRTFWVIGQYGAAGGWNNWIASFRVSEVDGPYTEPDAIDFILGGSAADVDVLANDGHTDGDTILIDTFDAVSAQGGTVERLVGVGPGGRDVLRYTAPTGYTGPDSFEYTIRDSQNRTADAVVSAAVFDPTIFLPAVHPLNPLAGLDAGYYVLSNPSVLPNFDALTAYASEVVPNINYASTNGNFAGSGRADNVGALYRGFVQVPQLGVYTFYTTSDDGSALYIDGVQVVDNDGLHGMQERWGTVPLQPGLHEIRVEFFEAGGGAGLIVEYGGPGVTRQVIPAGVLRRVNPCPIDLMPPFGVLDFFDVQVFLGMFSAEDPQTDLNGDGVFDFFDIQIYLALVSQGC
;
A
#
# COMPACT_ATOMS: atom_id res chain seq x y z
N MET A 1 -6.57 -75.17 8.21
CA MET A 1 -7.52 -75.29 9.35
C MET A 1 -8.14 -73.90 9.53
N MET A 2 -9.46 -73.76 9.39
CA MET A 2 -10.42 -73.48 10.50
C MET A 2 -10.17 -72.15 11.24
N ASN A 3 -11.13 -71.26 11.56
CA ASN A 3 -12.56 -71.04 11.23
C ASN A 3 -12.81 -69.50 11.41
N VAL A 4 -13.67 -68.73 10.73
CA VAL A 4 -15.11 -68.81 10.35
C VAL A 4 -16.12 -68.50 11.48
N SER A 5 -16.66 -67.26 11.51
CA SER A 5 -18.04 -66.81 11.88
C SER A 5 -18.05 -65.27 12.11
N ARG A 6 -18.91 -64.40 11.52
CA ARG A 6 -20.40 -64.23 11.44
C ARG A 6 -21.00 -63.44 12.64
N ALA A 7 -22.05 -62.60 12.51
CA ALA A 7 -22.85 -62.09 11.36
C ALA A 7 -23.81 -60.91 11.73
N GLY A 8 -24.44 -60.29 10.71
CA GLY A 8 -25.64 -59.40 10.75
C GLY A 8 -25.73 -58.57 9.44
N MET A 9 -26.70 -58.65 8.51
CA MET A 9 -28.18 -58.46 8.54
C MET A 9 -28.61 -57.02 8.92
N LEU A 10 -29.49 -56.29 8.22
CA LEU A 10 -30.36 -56.51 7.02
C LEU A 10 -30.63 -55.09 6.37
N ALA A 11 -31.39 -54.76 5.30
CA ALA A 11 -32.39 -55.45 4.45
C ALA A 11 -32.43 -54.90 2.98
N LEU A 12 -33.61 -54.50 2.44
CA LEU A 12 -33.90 -54.34 0.99
C LEU A 12 -35.15 -53.47 0.69
N THR A 13 -35.17 -52.68 -0.41
CA THR A 13 -36.28 -52.40 -1.39
C THR A 13 -35.89 -51.21 -2.30
N VAL A 14 -35.81 -51.27 -3.66
CA VAL A 14 -36.77 -51.56 -4.76
C VAL A 14 -37.43 -50.29 -5.37
N GLY A 15 -37.24 -50.07 -6.68
CA GLY A 15 -37.93 -49.05 -7.51
C GLY A 15 -37.40 -49.01 -8.97
N LEU A 16 -38.28 -49.04 -9.99
CA LEU A 16 -37.97 -49.02 -11.43
C LEU A 16 -39.23 -48.56 -12.23
N VAL A 17 -39.20 -48.57 -13.59
CA VAL A 17 -40.29 -48.33 -14.58
C VAL A 17 -40.47 -46.82 -14.96
N THR A 18 -40.58 -46.35 -16.22
CA THR A 18 -40.88 -46.95 -17.56
C THR A 18 -40.08 -46.31 -18.73
N LEU A 19 -40.17 -46.86 -19.97
CA LEU A 19 -39.69 -46.31 -21.25
C LEU A 19 -40.83 -45.78 -22.17
N THR A 20 -40.49 -44.99 -23.22
CA THR A 20 -40.95 -45.01 -24.66
C THR A 20 -41.04 -43.59 -25.28
N ALA A 21 -40.85 -43.32 -26.59
CA ALA A 21 -40.18 -44.03 -27.71
C ALA A 21 -40.00 -43.11 -28.96
N CYS A 22 -39.11 -43.50 -29.90
CA CYS A 22 -38.88 -42.95 -31.27
C CYS A 22 -38.37 -41.49 -31.40
N GLU A 23 -37.72 -41.06 -32.50
CA GLU A 23 -37.48 -41.70 -33.82
C GLU A 23 -36.04 -41.47 -34.36
N ARG A 24 -35.67 -42.01 -35.53
CA ARG A 24 -34.29 -42.04 -36.09
C ARG A 24 -33.98 -40.91 -37.10
N GLN A 25 -32.70 -40.53 -37.18
CA GLN A 25 -31.97 -40.49 -38.46
C GLN A 25 -30.46 -40.78 -38.28
N GLN A 26 -29.77 -41.13 -39.37
CA GLN A 26 -28.37 -41.62 -39.38
C GLN A 26 -27.43 -40.60 -40.03
N VAL A 27 -26.16 -40.52 -39.60
CA VAL A 27 -24.97 -40.43 -40.50
C VAL A 27 -23.76 -41.11 -39.83
N ALA A 28 -23.04 -41.89 -40.64
CA ALA A 28 -21.71 -42.52 -40.49
C ALA A 28 -20.90 -42.38 -39.18
N GLU A 29 -20.60 -43.53 -38.58
CA GLU A 29 -19.33 -43.76 -37.88
C GLU A 29 -18.15 -43.71 -38.88
N ARG A 30 -16.98 -43.23 -38.43
CA ARG A 30 -15.68 -43.51 -39.08
C ARG A 30 -14.76 -44.13 -38.04
N ASP A 31 -14.36 -45.38 -38.26
CA ASP A 31 -13.31 -46.04 -37.49
C ASP A 31 -11.97 -45.31 -37.68
N GLY A 32 -11.64 -44.43 -36.73
CA GLY A 32 -10.32 -43.85 -36.54
C GLY A 32 -9.69 -44.47 -35.29
N GLY A 33 -9.07 -45.64 -35.44
CA GLY A 33 -8.49 -46.38 -34.30
C GLY A 33 -7.41 -45.57 -33.58
N LEU A 34 -7.61 -45.30 -32.30
CA LEU A 34 -6.64 -44.61 -31.44
C LEU A 34 -5.30 -45.36 -31.44
N VAL A 35 -4.27 -44.72 -31.99
CA VAL A 35 -2.89 -45.25 -31.94
C VAL A 35 -2.35 -45.03 -30.53
N PRO A 36 -1.86 -46.08 -29.82
CA PRO A 36 -1.27 -45.89 -28.50
C PRO A 36 -0.07 -44.95 -28.55
N ALA A 37 0.03 -44.04 -27.57
CA ALA A 37 1.13 -43.09 -27.47
C ALA A 37 2.49 -43.81 -27.44
N MET A 38 3.27 -43.68 -28.50
CA MET A 38 4.60 -44.28 -28.57
C MET A 38 5.60 -43.44 -27.78
N LEU A 39 6.08 -44.00 -26.67
CA LEU A 39 7.39 -43.69 -26.11
C LEU A 39 8.45 -43.87 -27.22
N ARG A 40 8.86 -42.76 -27.84
CA ARG A 40 9.98 -42.76 -28.78
C ARG A 40 11.28 -42.78 -27.97
N PRO A 41 12.07 -43.87 -28.00
CA PRO A 41 13.39 -43.86 -27.37
C PRO A 41 14.30 -42.87 -28.11
N PHE A 42 15.28 -42.31 -27.40
CA PHE A 42 16.36 -41.52 -27.98
C PHE A 42 17.21 -42.40 -28.93
N GLN A 43 16.81 -42.48 -30.19
CA GLN A 43 17.69 -42.85 -31.30
C GLN A 43 18.27 -41.56 -31.89
N SER A 44 19.48 -41.64 -32.44
CA SER A 44 20.06 -40.55 -33.24
C SER A 44 19.18 -40.31 -34.47
N VAL A 45 18.42 -39.22 -34.47
CA VAL A 45 17.38 -38.96 -35.46
C VAL A 45 18.00 -38.58 -36.81
N GLU A 46 17.84 -39.43 -37.82
CA GLU A 46 17.90 -38.97 -39.21
C GLU A 46 16.84 -37.88 -39.39
N ALA A 47 17.25 -36.70 -39.86
CA ALA A 47 16.44 -35.48 -39.84
C ALA A 47 14.98 -35.75 -40.27
N VAL A 48 14.03 -35.44 -39.37
CA VAL A 48 12.60 -35.67 -39.62
C VAL A 48 12.23 -34.95 -40.92
N PRO A 49 11.73 -35.67 -41.94
CA PRO A 49 11.46 -35.06 -43.23
C PRO A 49 10.41 -33.95 -43.07
N PRO A 50 10.57 -32.81 -43.76
CA PRO A 50 9.68 -31.67 -43.60
C PRO A 50 8.23 -32.08 -43.91
N PRO A 51 7.24 -31.61 -43.12
CA PRO A 51 5.86 -32.04 -43.26
C PRO A 51 5.28 -31.67 -44.63
N THR A 52 4.36 -32.52 -45.09
CA THR A 52 3.64 -32.39 -46.36
C THR A 52 2.92 -31.03 -46.47
N PRO A 53 2.77 -30.43 -47.68
CA PRO A 53 2.05 -29.16 -47.85
C PRO A 53 0.62 -29.16 -47.27
N LEU A 54 0.19 -27.98 -46.83
CA LEU A 54 -0.94 -27.76 -45.90
C LEU A 54 -2.35 -27.75 -46.53
N ASP A 55 -2.50 -28.07 -47.82
CA ASP A 55 -3.70 -27.74 -48.62
C ASP A 55 -5.04 -28.22 -48.02
N ASP A 56 -5.07 -29.35 -47.31
CA ASP A 56 -6.29 -29.93 -46.72
C ASP A 56 -6.64 -29.42 -45.30
N GLN A 57 -5.87 -28.50 -44.68
CA GLN A 57 -6.07 -28.08 -43.28
C GLN A 57 -6.12 -26.57 -43.01
N ILE A 58 -6.11 -25.70 -44.04
CA ILE A 58 -6.20 -24.25 -43.82
C ILE A 58 -7.67 -23.83 -43.73
N ALA A 59 -8.12 -23.43 -42.54
CA ALA A 59 -9.48 -22.92 -42.33
C ALA A 59 -9.64 -21.48 -42.84
N ASP A 60 -10.67 -21.21 -43.65
CA ASP A 60 -11.12 -19.85 -43.98
C ASP A 60 -12.00 -19.32 -42.84
N LEU A 61 -11.56 -18.25 -42.18
CA LEU A 61 -12.14 -17.75 -40.94
C LEU A 61 -12.63 -16.30 -41.05
N THR A 62 -13.96 -16.19 -41.17
CA THR A 62 -14.71 -14.97 -40.90
C THR A 62 -14.64 -14.58 -39.42
N THR A 63 -15.08 -13.37 -39.07
CA THR A 63 -15.11 -12.89 -37.68
C THR A 63 -16.21 -13.52 -36.81
N ALA A 64 -16.99 -14.47 -37.34
CA ALA A 64 -18.07 -15.16 -36.62
C ALA A 64 -17.95 -16.70 -36.68
N SER A 65 -16.88 -17.24 -37.28
CA SER A 65 -16.65 -18.67 -37.41
C SER A 65 -15.59 -19.18 -36.42
N VAL A 66 -15.77 -20.43 -35.99
CA VAL A 66 -14.81 -21.20 -35.18
C VAL A 66 -14.28 -22.33 -36.03
N ALA A 67 -12.97 -22.53 -36.05
CA ALA A 67 -12.33 -23.74 -36.58
C ALA A 67 -11.81 -24.60 -35.43
N PHE A 68 -11.79 -25.92 -35.61
CA PHE A 68 -11.24 -26.87 -34.64
C PHE A 68 -10.10 -27.66 -35.27
N GLY A 69 -9.12 -28.03 -34.45
CA GLY A 69 -7.99 -28.88 -34.84
C GLY A 69 -7.50 -29.73 -33.69
N VAL A 70 -6.55 -30.62 -33.97
CA VAL A 70 -5.89 -31.48 -32.97
C VAL A 70 -4.39 -31.23 -33.01
N GLY A 71 -3.79 -31.01 -31.84
CA GLY A 71 -2.35 -30.97 -31.64
C GLY A 71 -1.85 -32.31 -31.14
N GLU A 72 -1.04 -33.00 -31.94
CA GLU A 72 -0.37 -34.23 -31.53
C GLU A 72 0.72 -33.95 -30.48
N VAL A 73 0.94 -34.93 -29.60
CA VAL A 73 1.86 -34.84 -28.45
C VAL A 73 3.16 -35.61 -28.69
N SER A 74 4.28 -35.00 -28.31
CA SER A 74 5.59 -35.64 -28.11
C SER A 74 6.02 -35.47 -26.65
N ILE A 75 6.37 -36.58 -26.00
CA ILE A 75 6.81 -36.60 -24.59
C ILE A 75 8.34 -36.57 -24.56
N ILE A 76 8.94 -35.50 -24.02
CA ILE A 76 10.37 -35.20 -24.11
C ILE A 76 10.94 -34.87 -22.73
N ASP A 77 11.96 -35.61 -22.30
CA ASP A 77 12.65 -35.43 -21.01
C ASP A 77 13.91 -34.55 -21.18
N THR A 78 13.96 -33.39 -20.50
CA THR A 78 15.08 -32.43 -20.61
C THR A 78 16.37 -32.96 -20.01
N THR A 79 16.30 -33.86 -19.02
CA THR A 79 17.48 -34.50 -18.40
C THR A 79 18.21 -35.45 -19.35
N LYS A 80 17.63 -35.77 -20.52
CA LYS A 80 18.24 -36.61 -21.57
C LYS A 80 18.96 -35.82 -22.66
N PHE A 81 18.95 -34.48 -22.60
CA PHE A 81 19.72 -33.63 -23.51
C PHE A 81 21.23 -33.82 -23.21
N VAL A 82 22.00 -34.16 -24.25
CA VAL A 82 23.43 -34.53 -24.15
C VAL A 82 24.29 -33.42 -23.54
N GLN A 83 23.90 -32.17 -23.75
CA GLN A 83 24.41 -31.00 -23.04
C GLN A 83 23.23 -30.28 -22.41
N GLN A 84 23.30 -30.02 -21.10
CA GLN A 84 22.24 -29.31 -20.38
C GLN A 84 22.31 -27.78 -20.60
N ILE A 85 23.47 -27.25 -20.99
CA ILE A 85 23.68 -25.82 -21.27
C ILE A 85 24.30 -25.69 -22.67
N VAL A 86 23.48 -25.32 -23.64
CA VAL A 86 23.85 -24.85 -24.97
C VAL A 86 23.25 -23.47 -25.15
N LYS A 87 24.06 -22.49 -25.54
CA LYS A 87 23.62 -21.13 -25.87
C LYS A 87 23.49 -20.98 -27.38
N SER A 88 22.57 -20.15 -27.86
CA SER A 88 22.76 -19.59 -29.21
C SER A 88 24.06 -18.78 -29.29
N GLY A 89 24.65 -18.74 -30.49
CA GLY A 89 26.07 -18.39 -30.64
C GLY A 89 26.42 -16.96 -30.25
N GLU A 90 27.07 -16.80 -29.09
CA GLU A 90 27.69 -15.54 -28.65
C GLU A 90 28.59 -14.97 -29.76
N GLY A 91 28.39 -13.69 -30.10
CA GLY A 91 29.14 -13.00 -31.16
C GLY A 91 28.49 -13.02 -32.56
N ARG A 92 27.31 -13.63 -32.75
CA ARG A 92 26.52 -13.43 -33.97
C ARG A 92 26.07 -11.96 -34.09
N THR A 93 26.41 -11.29 -35.18
CA THR A 93 25.98 -9.90 -35.43
C THR A 93 24.46 -9.83 -35.63
N GLY A 94 23.77 -9.04 -34.80
CA GLY A 94 22.32 -9.03 -34.64
C GLY A 94 21.53 -9.01 -35.95
N ARG A 95 20.90 -10.14 -36.30
CA ARG A 95 19.92 -10.22 -37.38
C ARG A 95 18.59 -9.66 -36.89
N ARG A 96 17.84 -8.98 -37.75
CA ARG A 96 16.48 -8.57 -37.40
C ARG A 96 15.47 -9.63 -37.79
N VAL A 97 14.46 -9.86 -36.96
CA VAL A 97 13.33 -10.79 -37.26
C VAL A 97 12.74 -10.47 -38.65
N ARG A 98 12.53 -9.18 -38.97
CA ARG A 98 12.06 -8.68 -40.29
C ARG A 98 12.92 -9.06 -41.52
N GLU A 99 14.14 -9.57 -41.34
CA GLU A 99 15.02 -9.99 -42.45
C GLU A 99 14.77 -11.45 -42.84
N MET A 100 14.05 -12.20 -42.01
CA MET A 100 13.55 -13.55 -42.28
C MET A 100 12.05 -13.59 -42.62
N LEU A 101 11.28 -12.59 -42.17
CA LEU A 101 9.83 -12.51 -42.36
C LEU A 101 9.41 -11.80 -43.67
N PRO A 102 8.21 -12.10 -44.21
CA PRO A 102 7.58 -11.30 -45.25
C PRO A 102 7.35 -9.84 -44.81
N GLU A 103 7.38 -8.90 -45.76
CA GLU A 103 7.00 -7.50 -45.49
C GLU A 103 5.52 -7.41 -45.11
N HIS A 104 5.26 -6.79 -43.95
CA HIS A 104 3.93 -6.69 -43.36
C HIS A 104 3.71 -5.30 -42.76
N SER A 105 2.47 -4.81 -42.84
CA SER A 105 2.08 -3.51 -42.29
C SER A 105 0.70 -3.54 -41.66
N ARG A 106 0.55 -2.80 -40.57
CA ARG A 106 -0.71 -2.60 -39.83
C ARG A 106 -1.41 -1.38 -40.39
N HIS A 107 -2.67 -1.52 -40.78
CA HIS A 107 -3.53 -0.36 -41.02
C HIS A 107 -4.04 0.20 -39.69
N SER A 108 -3.95 1.51 -39.48
CA SER A 108 -4.46 2.18 -38.28
C SER A 108 -5.96 2.46 -38.42
N ILE A 109 -6.79 1.71 -37.69
CA ILE A 109 -8.19 2.06 -37.47
C ILE A 109 -8.22 3.23 -36.47
N ALA A 110 -8.73 4.39 -36.91
CA ALA A 110 -8.89 5.57 -36.07
C ALA A 110 -10.37 5.95 -36.01
N LEU A 111 -10.97 5.77 -34.83
CA LEU A 111 -12.31 6.22 -34.48
C LEU A 111 -12.22 6.82 -33.08
N ASN A 112 -12.84 7.99 -32.84
CA ASN A 112 -12.70 8.72 -31.58
C ASN A 112 -13.87 8.40 -30.64
N GLU A 113 -13.61 7.65 -29.58
CA GLU A 113 -14.50 7.63 -28.40
C GLU A 113 -14.20 8.84 -27.51
N ALA A 114 -15.19 9.31 -26.74
CA ALA A 114 -14.98 10.39 -25.78
C ALA A 114 -14.04 9.91 -24.66
N PRO A 115 -13.00 10.67 -24.28
CA PRO A 115 -12.04 10.24 -23.27
C PRO A 115 -12.69 10.14 -21.88
N ASN A 116 -12.17 9.23 -21.07
CA ASN A 116 -12.52 9.16 -19.66
C ASN A 116 -11.87 10.34 -18.91
N MET A 117 -12.64 10.96 -18.02
CA MET A 117 -12.24 12.18 -17.28
C MET A 117 -11.71 11.88 -15.87
N LEU A 118 -11.56 10.60 -15.49
CA LEU A 118 -10.83 10.22 -14.28
C LEU A 118 -9.39 10.78 -14.32
N PRO A 119 -8.87 11.34 -13.20
CA PRO A 119 -7.48 11.76 -13.12
C PRO A 119 -6.51 10.63 -13.47
N VAL A 120 -5.45 10.95 -14.20
CA VAL A 120 -4.28 10.07 -14.31
C VAL A 120 -3.35 10.39 -13.15
N GLY A 121 -3.05 9.38 -12.32
CA GLY A 121 -2.07 9.55 -11.25
C GLY A 121 -0.64 9.60 -11.79
N GLU A 122 0.27 10.11 -10.98
CA GLU A 122 1.70 10.26 -11.31
C GLU A 122 2.55 9.56 -10.23
N VAL A 123 3.88 9.65 -10.36
CA VAL A 123 4.82 9.10 -9.37
C VAL A 123 4.85 9.97 -8.11
N HIS A 124 4.74 9.37 -6.92
CA HIS A 124 5.00 10.05 -5.64
C HIS A 124 6.42 9.78 -5.11
N GLY A 125 6.88 10.59 -4.16
CA GLY A 125 8.29 10.63 -3.75
C GLY A 125 8.80 9.43 -2.93
N GLU A 126 7.90 8.64 -2.34
CA GLU A 126 8.27 7.46 -1.55
C GLU A 126 8.62 6.29 -2.48
N ARG A 127 9.73 5.59 -2.21
CA ARG A 127 9.98 4.29 -2.85
C ARG A 127 9.05 3.24 -2.25
N ARG A 128 8.60 2.32 -3.11
CA ARG A 128 7.79 1.16 -2.75
C ARG A 128 8.46 -0.17 -3.02
N ALA A 129 9.53 -0.23 -3.82
CA ALA A 129 10.18 -1.48 -4.20
C ALA A 129 11.42 -1.78 -3.33
N VAL A 130 11.38 -2.89 -2.59
CA VAL A 130 12.52 -3.41 -1.80
C VAL A 130 13.04 -4.68 -2.47
N VAL A 131 14.30 -4.67 -2.89
CA VAL A 131 14.89 -5.68 -3.78
C VAL A 131 15.54 -6.81 -2.96
N ASP A 132 15.02 -8.04 -3.08
CA ASP A 132 15.56 -9.19 -2.35
C ASP A 132 16.81 -9.79 -3.04
N GLN A 133 16.71 -10.12 -4.34
CA GLN A 133 17.76 -10.80 -5.10
C GLN A 133 17.82 -10.30 -6.56
N ASN A 134 18.97 -10.40 -7.22
CA ASN A 134 19.13 -10.07 -8.63
C ASN A 134 20.39 -10.69 -9.27
N TRP A 135 20.34 -10.95 -10.58
CA TRP A 135 21.44 -11.51 -11.38
C TRP A 135 21.23 -11.32 -12.90
N PRO A 136 22.27 -11.42 -13.74
CA PRO A 136 22.10 -11.43 -15.19
C PRO A 136 21.44 -12.73 -15.68
N GLY A 137 20.42 -12.60 -16.54
CA GLY A 137 19.76 -13.72 -17.21
C GLY A 137 20.44 -14.11 -18.53
N ILE A 138 19.66 -14.64 -19.48
CA ILE A 138 20.15 -14.99 -20.83
C ILE A 138 20.80 -13.76 -21.50
N SER A 139 21.99 -13.98 -22.07
CA SER A 139 22.76 -12.99 -22.83
C SER A 139 22.31 -12.89 -24.29
N GLN A 140 22.88 -11.94 -25.04
CA GLN A 140 22.75 -11.79 -26.50
C GLN A 140 22.62 -13.12 -27.28
N THR A 141 21.46 -13.36 -27.89
CA THR A 141 21.18 -14.56 -28.73
C THR A 141 21.45 -14.36 -30.23
N GLY A 142 21.83 -13.14 -30.63
CA GLY A 142 22.11 -12.77 -32.03
C GLY A 142 20.91 -12.22 -32.81
N TRP A 143 19.81 -11.89 -32.12
CA TRP A 143 18.55 -11.44 -32.71
C TRP A 143 18.06 -10.09 -32.18
N VAL A 144 17.27 -9.40 -33.01
CA VAL A 144 16.69 -8.09 -32.73
C VAL A 144 15.25 -8.00 -33.32
N PRO A 145 14.20 -7.77 -32.51
CA PRO A 145 14.23 -7.62 -31.05
C PRO A 145 14.65 -8.90 -30.27
N PRO A 146 14.82 -8.80 -28.94
CA PRO A 146 15.37 -9.87 -28.11
C PRO A 146 14.36 -10.62 -27.23
N ASP A 147 13.18 -10.03 -27.04
CA ASP A 147 11.95 -10.71 -26.59
C ASP A 147 12.07 -11.58 -25.34
N PRO A 148 12.42 -10.99 -24.17
CA PRO A 148 12.50 -11.69 -22.90
C PRO A 148 11.13 -11.87 -22.22
N ASN A 149 10.97 -13.03 -21.57
CA ASN A 149 9.78 -13.40 -20.82
C ASN A 149 10.16 -14.31 -19.63
N LEU A 150 9.36 -14.34 -18.56
CA LEU A 150 9.74 -14.96 -17.28
C LEU A 150 8.56 -15.63 -16.56
N ALA A 151 8.78 -16.88 -16.14
CA ALA A 151 7.88 -17.65 -15.29
C ALA A 151 8.60 -18.10 -14.01
N VAL A 152 7.87 -18.12 -12.89
CA VAL A 152 8.38 -18.59 -11.59
C VAL A 152 7.45 -19.65 -11.01
N GLY A 153 8.00 -20.82 -10.74
CA GLY A 153 7.36 -21.91 -10.00
C GLY A 153 7.82 -21.93 -8.53
N PRO A 154 7.48 -22.96 -7.74
CA PRO A 154 7.86 -23.04 -6.33
C PRO A 154 9.37 -23.04 -6.07
N HIS A 155 10.14 -23.72 -6.93
CA HIS A 155 11.59 -23.90 -6.74
C HIS A 155 12.47 -23.33 -7.85
N HIS A 156 11.89 -23.08 -9.03
CA HIS A 156 12.62 -22.76 -10.26
C HIS A 156 12.08 -21.52 -10.96
N ILE A 157 12.92 -20.92 -11.80
CA ILE A 157 12.60 -19.81 -12.69
C ILE A 157 12.92 -20.24 -14.12
N VAL A 158 11.97 -20.09 -15.03
CA VAL A 158 12.15 -20.33 -16.47
C VAL A 158 12.07 -19.01 -17.20
N THR A 159 13.04 -18.73 -18.06
CA THR A 159 13.04 -17.54 -18.92
C THR A 159 13.24 -17.92 -20.39
N THR A 160 12.57 -17.19 -21.28
CA THR A 160 12.72 -17.32 -22.73
C THR A 160 13.14 -15.97 -23.32
N VAL A 161 14.04 -15.97 -24.31
CA VAL A 161 14.62 -14.76 -24.92
C VAL A 161 14.86 -14.99 -26.41
N ASN A 162 13.85 -14.63 -27.23
CA ASN A 162 13.74 -14.86 -28.69
C ASN A 162 14.04 -16.31 -29.15
N GLN A 163 15.31 -16.72 -29.21
CA GLN A 163 15.73 -18.06 -29.64
C GLN A 163 16.22 -18.99 -28.53
N ASP A 164 16.36 -18.54 -27.28
CA ASP A 164 16.83 -19.38 -26.17
C ASP A 164 15.76 -19.54 -25.07
N ILE A 165 15.83 -20.68 -24.36
CA ILE A 165 15.16 -20.94 -23.09
C ILE A 165 16.20 -21.35 -22.04
N ALA A 166 16.04 -20.88 -20.80
CA ALA A 166 16.92 -21.24 -19.68
C ALA A 166 16.17 -21.44 -18.37
N PHE A 167 16.65 -22.37 -17.55
CA PHE A 167 16.11 -22.69 -16.23
C PHE A 167 17.13 -22.32 -15.14
N TYR A 168 16.68 -21.64 -14.10
CA TYR A 168 17.46 -21.21 -12.95
C TYR A 168 16.85 -21.71 -11.65
N SER A 169 17.68 -21.92 -10.63
CA SER A 169 17.23 -21.90 -9.24
C SER A 169 16.73 -20.50 -8.85
N LYS A 170 15.87 -20.39 -7.81
CA LYS A 170 15.51 -19.10 -7.20
C LYS A 170 16.68 -18.31 -6.57
N THR A 171 17.89 -18.86 -6.53
CA THR A 171 19.12 -18.17 -6.12
C THR A 171 20.10 -17.92 -7.28
N GLY A 172 19.60 -17.84 -8.52
CA GLY A 172 20.37 -17.41 -9.69
C GLY A 172 21.37 -18.41 -10.28
N THR A 173 21.49 -19.63 -9.75
CA THR A 173 22.26 -20.69 -10.41
C THR A 173 21.56 -21.13 -11.69
N LEU A 174 22.24 -21.03 -12.83
CA LEU A 174 21.81 -21.56 -14.12
C LEU A 174 21.91 -23.10 -14.11
N LEU A 175 20.81 -23.77 -14.43
CA LEU A 175 20.71 -25.25 -14.40
C LEU A 175 20.59 -25.85 -15.80
N PHE A 176 19.92 -25.16 -16.72
CA PHE A 176 19.70 -25.59 -18.10
C PHE A 176 19.63 -24.38 -19.04
N GLN A 177 20.12 -24.51 -20.26
CA GLN A 177 19.88 -23.56 -21.36
C GLN A 177 19.91 -24.31 -22.70
N GLN A 178 19.00 -23.98 -23.61
CA GLN A 178 18.96 -24.51 -24.97
C GLN A 178 18.44 -23.47 -25.97
N PRO A 179 18.90 -23.48 -27.24
CA PRO A 179 18.16 -22.89 -28.35
C PRO A 179 16.80 -23.58 -28.52
N LEU A 180 15.79 -22.85 -28.97
CA LEU A 180 14.45 -23.36 -29.22
C LEU A 180 14.37 -24.23 -30.50
N ASN A 181 15.20 -23.90 -31.51
CA ASN A 181 15.24 -24.52 -32.84
C ASN A 181 16.33 -25.61 -32.96
N ASP A 182 16.47 -26.16 -34.17
CA ASP A 182 17.49 -27.13 -34.64
C ASP A 182 18.97 -26.76 -34.43
N THR A 183 19.29 -25.63 -33.78
CA THR A 183 20.67 -25.23 -33.47
C THR A 183 21.18 -25.74 -32.12
N GLY A 184 20.33 -26.39 -31.31
CA GLY A 184 20.71 -27.01 -30.02
C GLY A 184 21.28 -28.43 -30.13
N ASN A 185 20.80 -29.24 -31.09
CA ASN A 185 21.22 -30.64 -31.32
C ASN A 185 21.17 -31.57 -30.08
N PRO A 186 19.97 -31.85 -29.51
CA PRO A 186 18.68 -31.30 -29.90
C PRO A 186 18.40 -29.95 -29.21
N GLY A 187 17.76 -29.02 -29.91
CA GLY A 187 17.13 -27.84 -29.30
C GLY A 187 15.80 -28.17 -28.61
N PHE A 188 15.20 -27.19 -27.93
CA PHE A 188 14.06 -27.43 -27.06
C PHE A 188 12.80 -27.91 -27.81
N PHE A 189 12.48 -27.34 -28.97
CA PHE A 189 11.36 -27.76 -29.83
C PHE A 189 11.80 -28.59 -31.05
N GLU A 190 13.10 -28.83 -31.24
CA GLU A 190 13.63 -29.69 -32.31
C GLU A 190 12.97 -31.09 -32.35
N PRO A 191 12.67 -31.77 -31.21
CA PRO A 191 11.98 -33.07 -31.22
C PRO A 191 10.52 -33.05 -31.71
N VAL A 192 9.87 -31.88 -31.83
CA VAL A 192 8.56 -31.72 -32.53
C VAL A 192 8.73 -31.17 -33.96
N GLY A 193 9.97 -31.12 -34.46
CA GLY A 193 10.32 -30.71 -35.81
C GLY A 193 10.48 -29.20 -36.01
N ALA A 194 10.63 -28.42 -34.93
CA ALA A 194 10.99 -27.01 -35.04
C ALA A 194 12.47 -26.87 -35.44
N GLY A 195 12.73 -26.18 -36.54
CA GLY A 195 14.08 -25.90 -37.04
C GLY A 195 14.22 -24.43 -37.42
N GLY A 196 15.34 -24.05 -38.06
CA GLY A 196 15.54 -22.75 -38.71
C GLY A 196 15.24 -21.52 -37.85
N PHE A 197 13.98 -21.09 -37.78
CA PHE A 197 13.54 -19.89 -37.09
C PHE A 197 12.27 -20.09 -36.24
N THR A 198 12.50 -20.31 -34.94
CA THR A 198 11.55 -20.10 -33.84
C THR A 198 11.81 -18.72 -33.22
N PHE A 199 10.78 -17.98 -32.80
CA PHE A 199 10.88 -16.58 -32.37
C PHE A 199 9.77 -16.20 -31.38
N ASP A 200 9.75 -14.94 -30.92
CA ASP A 200 8.78 -14.34 -29.97
C ASP A 200 8.21 -15.29 -28.89
N PRO A 201 9.06 -15.94 -28.09
CA PRO A 201 8.63 -16.95 -27.13
C PRO A 201 8.07 -16.32 -25.86
N LYS A 202 7.06 -16.97 -25.28
CA LYS A 202 6.54 -16.63 -23.95
C LYS A 202 6.47 -17.86 -23.06
N VAL A 203 6.58 -17.64 -21.76
CA VAL A 203 6.50 -18.68 -20.72
C VAL A 203 5.73 -18.16 -19.52
N PHE A 204 4.84 -18.97 -18.97
CA PHE A 204 4.20 -18.70 -17.68
C PHE A 204 4.27 -19.93 -16.77
N PHE A 205 3.99 -19.73 -15.49
CA PHE A 205 3.68 -20.81 -14.55
C PHE A 205 2.17 -20.80 -14.29
N ASP A 206 1.48 -21.88 -14.65
CA ASP A 206 0.08 -22.12 -14.30
C ASP A 206 0.04 -22.57 -12.85
N HIS A 207 -0.40 -21.68 -11.95
CA HIS A 207 -0.47 -21.97 -10.52
C HIS A 207 -1.65 -22.88 -10.13
N TYR A 208 -2.66 -23.04 -10.98
CA TYR A 208 -3.74 -24.01 -10.74
C TYR A 208 -3.28 -25.44 -11.06
N ALA A 209 -2.58 -25.61 -12.19
CA ALA A 209 -2.04 -26.90 -12.58
C ALA A 209 -0.67 -27.22 -11.94
N GLN A 210 0.02 -26.21 -11.38
CA GLN A 210 1.41 -26.27 -10.95
C GLN A 210 2.36 -26.71 -12.08
N ARG A 211 2.37 -25.98 -13.21
CA ARG A 211 3.18 -26.30 -14.41
C ARG A 211 3.81 -25.08 -15.04
N PHE A 212 5.03 -25.21 -15.54
CA PHE A 212 5.58 -24.31 -16.55
C PHE A 212 4.99 -24.62 -17.93
N VAL A 213 4.60 -23.56 -18.66
CA VAL A 213 4.09 -23.64 -20.02
C VAL A 213 4.81 -22.63 -20.91
N VAL A 214 5.35 -23.08 -22.04
CA VAL A 214 6.09 -22.28 -23.04
C VAL A 214 5.33 -22.28 -24.36
N VAL A 215 5.25 -21.14 -25.04
CA VAL A 215 4.84 -21.02 -26.46
C VAL A 215 5.95 -20.38 -27.28
N ALA A 216 6.08 -20.78 -28.54
CA ALA A 216 6.84 -20.02 -29.54
C ALA A 216 6.26 -20.21 -30.97
N PRO A 217 6.02 -19.13 -31.74
CA PRO A 217 5.72 -19.21 -33.16
C PRO A 217 6.94 -19.60 -34.03
N GLU A 218 6.64 -20.11 -35.22
CA GLU A 218 7.60 -20.54 -36.24
C GLU A 218 7.07 -20.20 -37.65
N VAL A 219 7.95 -19.91 -38.61
CA VAL A 219 7.55 -19.70 -40.02
C VAL A 219 8.62 -20.20 -41.00
N TYR A 220 8.17 -20.86 -42.06
CA TYR A 220 9.02 -21.53 -43.05
C TYR A 220 8.57 -21.19 -44.48
N GLY A 221 9.32 -20.28 -45.11
CA GLY A 221 9.10 -19.89 -46.49
C GLY A 221 7.70 -19.30 -46.73
N SER A 222 7.01 -19.82 -47.74
CA SER A 222 5.80 -19.22 -48.31
C SER A 222 4.47 -19.88 -47.90
N THR A 223 4.48 -21.03 -47.23
CA THR A 223 3.25 -21.83 -47.05
C THR A 223 3.08 -22.44 -45.67
N GLN A 224 4.08 -22.34 -44.79
CA GLN A 224 4.11 -23.05 -43.51
C GLN A 224 4.43 -22.09 -42.36
N ALA A 225 3.58 -22.12 -41.34
CA ALA A 225 3.81 -21.48 -40.05
C ALA A 225 3.19 -22.35 -38.95
N TRP A 226 3.79 -22.32 -37.75
CA TRP A 226 3.41 -23.19 -36.63
C TRP A 226 3.41 -22.42 -35.31
N ILE A 227 2.65 -22.93 -34.35
CA ILE A 227 2.74 -22.58 -32.93
C ILE A 227 3.16 -23.84 -32.20
N SER A 228 4.39 -23.82 -31.69
CA SER A 228 4.92 -24.85 -30.79
C SER A 228 4.59 -24.48 -29.33
N ILE A 229 4.12 -25.45 -28.55
CA ILE A 229 3.80 -25.29 -27.12
C ILE A 229 4.42 -26.45 -26.34
N ALA A 230 4.94 -26.19 -25.14
CA ALA A 230 5.40 -27.21 -24.21
C ALA A 230 4.79 -26.99 -22.82
N VAL A 231 4.29 -28.05 -22.19
CA VAL A 231 3.83 -28.09 -20.80
C VAL A 231 4.74 -29.07 -20.05
N SER A 232 5.18 -28.74 -18.83
CA SER A 232 5.97 -29.66 -17.97
C SER A 232 5.09 -30.80 -17.42
N ASP A 233 5.69 -31.87 -16.87
CA ASP A 233 4.94 -32.93 -16.18
C ASP A 233 4.69 -32.65 -14.70
N ASP A 234 5.49 -31.79 -14.06
CA ASP A 234 5.31 -31.26 -12.70
C ASP A 234 5.78 -29.78 -12.56
N ASP A 235 6.04 -29.32 -11.33
CA ASP A 235 6.51 -27.95 -11.03
C ASP A 235 8.03 -27.76 -11.18
N ASN A 236 8.74 -28.76 -11.72
CA ASN A 236 10.17 -28.75 -11.98
C ASN A 236 10.45 -28.82 -13.50
N PRO A 237 11.10 -27.81 -14.10
CA PRO A 237 11.37 -27.79 -15.54
C PRO A 237 12.49 -28.78 -15.96
N LEU A 238 13.25 -29.32 -14.99
CA LEU A 238 14.25 -30.38 -15.17
C LEU A 238 13.58 -31.76 -15.05
N GLY A 239 12.73 -32.07 -16.02
CA GLY A 239 11.83 -33.22 -16.01
C GLY A 239 11.25 -33.52 -17.39
N THR A 240 10.04 -34.07 -17.43
CA THR A 240 9.36 -34.37 -18.70
C THR A 240 8.58 -33.14 -19.18
N TRP A 241 8.43 -33.03 -20.49
CA TRP A 241 7.62 -32.02 -21.14
C TRP A 241 6.74 -32.65 -22.22
N TYR A 242 5.45 -32.34 -22.16
CA TYR A 242 4.47 -32.63 -23.20
C TYR A 242 4.52 -31.51 -24.23
N LYS A 243 5.06 -31.81 -25.42
CA LYS A 243 5.32 -30.83 -26.49
C LYS A 243 4.39 -31.05 -27.67
N TYR A 244 3.85 -29.96 -28.17
CA TYR A 244 2.80 -29.87 -29.17
C TYR A 244 3.23 -28.91 -30.27
N ARG A 245 2.77 -29.15 -31.50
CA ARG A 245 3.02 -28.26 -32.63
C ARG A 245 1.78 -28.19 -33.52
N THR A 246 1.22 -27.00 -33.65
CA THR A 246 -0.09 -26.78 -34.30
C THR A 246 0.03 -25.79 -35.46
N ASN A 247 -0.80 -25.92 -36.49
CA ASN A 247 -0.74 -25.05 -37.67
C ASN A 247 -1.03 -23.60 -37.28
N ALA A 248 -0.20 -22.67 -37.73
CA ALA A 248 -0.38 -21.23 -37.54
C ALA A 248 -0.60 -20.50 -38.88
N VAL A 249 -1.34 -21.18 -39.78
CA VAL A 249 -1.75 -20.68 -41.09
C VAL A 249 -3.28 -20.68 -41.13
N ILE A 250 -3.86 -19.56 -41.58
CA ILE A 250 -5.29 -19.27 -41.59
C ILE A 250 -5.65 -18.56 -42.90
N GLN A 251 -6.80 -18.86 -43.50
CA GLN A 251 -7.33 -18.11 -44.63
C GLN A 251 -8.37 -17.10 -44.16
N VAL A 252 -8.48 -15.99 -44.89
CA VAL A 252 -9.58 -15.03 -44.78
C VAL A 252 -9.94 -14.55 -46.18
N GLY A 253 -11.08 -15.01 -46.69
CA GLY A 253 -11.62 -14.54 -47.97
C GLY A 253 -10.69 -14.80 -49.16
N GLY A 254 -9.96 -15.91 -49.14
CA GLY A 254 -8.98 -16.31 -50.16
C GLY A 254 -7.55 -15.79 -49.95
N THR A 255 -7.29 -14.92 -48.97
CA THR A 255 -5.93 -14.50 -48.59
C THR A 255 -5.42 -15.36 -47.44
N THR A 256 -4.20 -15.89 -47.55
CA THR A 256 -3.53 -16.66 -46.48
C THR A 256 -2.77 -15.74 -45.53
N TYR A 257 -2.85 -15.99 -44.23
CA TYR A 257 -2.16 -15.26 -43.17
C TYR A 257 -1.41 -16.21 -42.23
N TRP A 258 -0.39 -15.69 -41.55
CA TRP A 258 0.40 -16.36 -40.51
C TRP A 258 0.34 -15.56 -39.19
N TRP A 259 0.72 -16.21 -38.08
CA TRP A 259 0.56 -15.69 -36.71
C TRP A 259 1.88 -15.11 -36.16
N ASP A 260 1.85 -13.86 -35.72
CA ASP A 260 3.00 -13.10 -35.20
C ASP A 260 2.68 -12.39 -33.87
N TYR A 261 3.70 -12.00 -33.09
CA TYR A 261 3.58 -11.24 -31.84
C TYR A 261 2.52 -11.83 -30.87
N PRO A 262 2.82 -12.95 -30.19
CA PRO A 262 1.84 -13.69 -29.42
C PRO A 262 1.49 -13.02 -28.08
N GLY A 263 0.21 -13.03 -27.74
CA GLY A 263 -0.25 -12.95 -26.35
C GLY A 263 -0.41 -14.36 -25.79
N PHE A 264 -0.06 -14.57 -24.52
CA PHE A 264 -0.07 -15.90 -23.91
C PHE A 264 -0.45 -15.87 -22.43
N GLY A 265 -1.39 -16.74 -22.03
CA GLY A 265 -1.94 -16.79 -20.68
C GLY A 265 -2.91 -17.95 -20.47
N TYR A 266 -3.51 -17.99 -19.28
CA TYR A 266 -4.27 -19.12 -18.76
C TYR A 266 -5.34 -18.70 -17.76
N ASP A 267 -6.30 -19.61 -17.54
CA ASP A 267 -7.22 -19.60 -16.40
C ASP A 267 -7.38 -20.99 -15.78
N GLU A 268 -8.44 -21.22 -14.99
CA GLU A 268 -8.65 -22.52 -14.33
C GLU A 268 -8.92 -23.67 -15.31
N ASP A 269 -9.43 -23.37 -16.52
CA ASP A 269 -9.86 -24.36 -17.53
C ASP A 269 -8.90 -24.52 -18.72
N GLY A 270 -8.23 -23.45 -19.19
CA GLY A 270 -7.60 -23.47 -20.51
C GLY A 270 -6.28 -22.71 -20.66
N TYR A 271 -5.60 -22.99 -21.78
CA TYR A 271 -4.46 -22.21 -22.26
C TYR A 271 -4.84 -21.47 -23.54
N TYR A 272 -4.42 -20.20 -23.63
CA TYR A 272 -4.88 -19.30 -24.68
C TYR A 272 -3.70 -18.62 -25.37
N VAL A 273 -3.73 -18.62 -26.71
CA VAL A 273 -2.77 -17.91 -27.57
C VAL A 273 -3.53 -16.90 -28.43
N THR A 274 -3.17 -15.63 -28.34
CA THR A 274 -3.58 -14.60 -29.31
C THR A 274 -2.40 -14.24 -30.21
N SER A 275 -2.64 -13.81 -31.45
CA SER A 275 -1.55 -13.37 -32.33
C SER A 275 -2.05 -12.46 -33.46
N ASN A 276 -1.21 -11.52 -33.88
CA ASN A 276 -1.44 -10.71 -35.07
C ASN A 276 -1.44 -11.59 -36.33
N LEU A 277 -2.36 -11.31 -37.26
CA LEU A 277 -2.47 -12.03 -38.53
C LEU A 277 -1.88 -11.19 -39.67
N PHE A 278 -0.71 -11.57 -40.16
CA PHE A 278 -0.05 -10.92 -41.29
C PHE A 278 -0.12 -11.76 -42.56
N GLY A 279 -0.28 -11.11 -43.71
CA GLY A 279 -0.41 -11.80 -45.00
C GLY A 279 0.83 -12.62 -45.35
N LEU A 280 0.63 -13.85 -45.80
CA LEU A 280 1.69 -14.77 -46.17
C LEU A 280 1.98 -14.61 -47.68
N ASN A 281 3.18 -14.12 -48.02
CA ASN A 281 3.64 -13.71 -49.37
C ASN A 281 2.99 -12.46 -49.99
N GLN A 282 1.99 -11.88 -49.35
CA GLN A 282 1.36 -10.64 -49.80
C GLN A 282 1.20 -9.71 -48.61
N GLY A 283 1.53 -8.42 -48.78
CA GLY A 283 1.31 -7.43 -47.73
C GLY A 283 -0.18 -7.32 -47.40
N GLY A 284 -0.55 -7.55 -46.15
CA GLY A 284 -1.95 -7.54 -45.74
C GLY A 284 -2.13 -7.71 -44.23
N TRP A 285 -3.24 -7.15 -43.73
CA TRP A 285 -3.64 -7.21 -42.33
C TRP A 285 -4.88 -8.09 -42.17
N GLY A 286 -4.82 -9.09 -41.28
CA GLY A 286 -5.90 -10.03 -41.03
C GLY A 286 -6.69 -9.75 -39.75
N GLY A 287 -6.18 -8.91 -38.84
CA GLY A 287 -6.69 -8.75 -37.48
C GLY A 287 -5.90 -9.61 -36.50
N VAL A 288 -6.58 -10.16 -35.49
CA VAL A 288 -5.99 -11.05 -34.47
C VAL A 288 -6.69 -12.41 -34.47
N GLY A 289 -5.90 -13.48 -34.47
CA GLY A 289 -6.35 -14.84 -34.20
C GLY A 289 -6.36 -15.11 -32.69
N PHE A 290 -7.35 -15.88 -32.23
CA PHE A 290 -7.50 -16.35 -30.85
C PHE A 290 -7.56 -17.87 -30.88
N ARG A 291 -6.71 -18.56 -30.13
CA ARG A 291 -6.71 -20.03 -30.01
C ARG A 291 -6.89 -20.46 -28.56
N VAL A 292 -7.78 -21.42 -28.34
CA VAL A 292 -8.04 -22.07 -27.05
C VAL A 292 -7.53 -23.50 -27.10
N PHE A 293 -6.86 -23.95 -26.04
CA PHE A 293 -6.50 -25.35 -25.81
C PHE A 293 -7.14 -25.85 -24.52
N ASP A 294 -7.76 -27.03 -24.55
CA ASP A 294 -8.15 -27.76 -23.34
C ASP A 294 -6.89 -28.25 -22.62
N LYS A 295 -6.57 -27.66 -21.46
CA LYS A 295 -5.34 -28.01 -20.74
C LYS A 295 -5.43 -29.40 -20.10
N THR A 296 -6.61 -29.97 -19.90
CA THR A 296 -6.79 -31.32 -19.30
C THR A 296 -6.06 -32.40 -20.08
N ALA A 297 -6.14 -32.35 -21.41
CA ALA A 297 -5.39 -33.23 -22.31
C ALA A 297 -3.88 -32.94 -22.25
N MET A 298 -3.50 -31.66 -22.17
CA MET A 298 -2.09 -31.24 -22.16
C MET A 298 -1.37 -31.64 -20.87
N LEU A 299 -2.03 -31.51 -19.72
CA LEU A 299 -1.52 -31.90 -18.39
C LEU A 299 -1.34 -33.41 -18.21
N SER A 300 -1.96 -34.21 -19.07
CA SER A 300 -1.89 -35.68 -19.05
C SER A 300 -1.15 -36.27 -20.25
N GLY A 301 -0.44 -35.44 -21.02
CA GLY A 301 0.36 -35.87 -22.17
C GLY A 301 -0.45 -36.54 -23.27
N GLN A 302 -1.70 -36.11 -23.50
CA GLN A 302 -2.59 -36.61 -24.56
C GLN A 302 -2.65 -35.61 -25.73
N PRO A 303 -3.04 -36.05 -26.94
CA PRO A 303 -3.35 -35.13 -28.04
C PRO A 303 -4.44 -34.14 -27.64
N VAL A 304 -4.24 -32.85 -27.94
CA VAL A 304 -5.11 -31.75 -27.48
C VAL A 304 -6.04 -31.28 -28.59
N VAL A 305 -7.34 -31.16 -28.29
CA VAL A 305 -8.28 -30.44 -29.17
C VAL A 305 -8.12 -28.94 -28.93
N PHE A 306 -7.97 -28.17 -30.00
CA PHE A 306 -7.92 -26.71 -29.94
C PHE A 306 -8.99 -26.08 -30.83
N SER A 307 -9.50 -24.93 -30.42
CA SER A 307 -10.40 -24.09 -31.21
C SER A 307 -9.69 -22.81 -31.66
N THR A 308 -10.09 -22.24 -32.80
CA THR A 308 -9.51 -21.01 -33.36
C THR A 308 -10.61 -20.06 -33.84
N MET A 309 -10.54 -18.81 -33.40
CA MET A 309 -11.44 -17.68 -33.69
C MET A 309 -10.64 -16.46 -34.17
N ARG A 310 -11.32 -15.38 -34.58
CA ARG A 310 -10.69 -14.19 -35.14
C ARG A 310 -11.49 -12.90 -34.93
N ASP A 311 -10.83 -11.82 -34.49
CA ASP A 311 -11.33 -10.44 -34.57
C ASP A 311 -10.56 -9.68 -35.66
N GLY A 312 -11.24 -9.26 -36.73
CA GLY A 312 -10.64 -8.49 -37.82
C GLY A 312 -10.29 -7.04 -37.46
N ASN A 313 -10.82 -6.52 -36.36
CA ASN A 313 -10.76 -5.12 -35.97
C ASN A 313 -9.87 -4.87 -34.73
N ALA A 314 -9.23 -5.89 -34.17
CA ALA A 314 -8.28 -5.79 -33.06
C ALA A 314 -6.84 -6.01 -33.53
N ALA A 315 -5.85 -5.57 -32.72
CA ALA A 315 -4.42 -5.71 -32.98
C ALA A 315 -3.66 -5.85 -31.66
N SER A 316 -2.63 -6.70 -31.62
CA SER A 316 -1.72 -6.89 -30.48
C SER A 316 -2.46 -7.09 -29.15
N VAL A 317 -3.40 -8.03 -29.14
CA VAL A 317 -4.19 -8.42 -27.97
C VAL A 317 -3.33 -9.28 -27.05
N GLN A 318 -3.22 -8.89 -25.77
CA GLN A 318 -2.61 -9.73 -24.73
C GLN A 318 -3.68 -10.56 -24.04
N VAL A 319 -3.32 -11.78 -23.68
CA VAL A 319 -4.09 -12.67 -22.79
C VAL A 319 -3.79 -12.27 -21.34
N ALA A 320 -4.79 -12.28 -20.46
CA ALA A 320 -4.55 -12.13 -19.02
C ALA A 320 -4.06 -13.45 -18.38
N HIS A 321 -3.25 -13.36 -17.34
CA HIS A 321 -3.05 -14.48 -16.39
C HIS A 321 -4.09 -14.35 -15.28
N HIS A 322 -4.90 -15.39 -15.03
CA HIS A 322 -6.06 -15.31 -14.13
C HIS A 322 -5.78 -15.83 -12.72
N PHE A 323 -6.21 -15.07 -11.71
CA PHE A 323 -6.13 -15.40 -10.28
C PHE A 323 -7.54 -15.25 -9.65
N GLY A 324 -8.03 -16.32 -9.03
CA GLY A 324 -9.44 -16.46 -8.62
C GLY A 324 -10.33 -16.99 -9.75
N SER A 325 -11.52 -17.50 -9.41
CA SER A 325 -12.47 -18.07 -10.38
C SER A 325 -13.13 -17.00 -11.24
N ASN A 326 -13.24 -17.28 -12.54
CA ASN A 326 -13.60 -16.33 -13.58
C ASN A 326 -14.77 -16.84 -14.46
N ALA A 327 -15.63 -15.92 -14.91
CA ALA A 327 -16.76 -16.29 -15.79
C ALA A 327 -16.36 -16.57 -17.26
N ALA A 328 -15.16 -16.15 -17.65
CA ALA A 328 -14.52 -16.39 -18.94
C ALA A 328 -13.03 -15.96 -18.88
N PRO A 329 -12.14 -16.48 -19.75
CA PRO A 329 -10.82 -15.92 -19.98
C PRO A 329 -10.92 -14.49 -20.55
N PHE A 330 -10.06 -13.59 -20.09
CA PHE A 330 -10.02 -12.18 -20.49
C PHE A 330 -8.78 -11.83 -21.31
N PHE A 331 -8.96 -10.89 -22.23
CA PHE A 331 -7.93 -10.41 -23.14
C PHE A 331 -8.08 -8.89 -23.31
N ILE A 332 -7.00 -8.19 -23.65
CA ILE A 332 -7.03 -6.72 -23.78
C ILE A 332 -6.07 -6.19 -24.85
N SER A 333 -6.51 -5.16 -25.58
CA SER A 333 -5.70 -4.38 -26.52
C SER A 333 -6.00 -2.90 -26.45
N GLY A 334 -5.15 -2.06 -27.07
CA GLY A 334 -5.56 -0.71 -27.44
C GLY A 334 -6.71 -0.74 -28.46
N ASN A 335 -7.60 0.26 -28.42
CA ASN A 335 -8.68 0.43 -29.39
C ASN A 335 -8.53 1.75 -30.16
N ASN A 336 -8.30 2.86 -29.45
CA ASN A 336 -7.94 4.18 -29.99
C ASN A 336 -7.17 4.98 -28.91
N SER A 337 -6.89 6.26 -29.13
CA SER A 337 -6.20 7.16 -28.18
C SER A 337 -6.98 7.53 -26.92
N SER A 338 -8.20 7.01 -26.73
CA SER A 338 -9.12 7.31 -25.63
C SER A 338 -9.88 6.07 -25.11
N SER A 339 -9.55 4.85 -25.56
CA SER A 339 -10.20 3.61 -25.14
C SER A 339 -9.32 2.37 -25.38
N LEU A 340 -9.55 1.35 -24.57
CA LEU A 340 -9.03 -0.01 -24.75
C LEU A 340 -10.17 -0.95 -25.14
N ARG A 341 -9.85 -2.06 -25.84
CA ARG A 341 -10.81 -3.14 -26.10
C ARG A 341 -10.51 -4.30 -25.16
N VAL A 342 -11.55 -4.81 -24.51
CA VAL A 342 -11.52 -6.03 -23.71
C VAL A 342 -12.26 -7.12 -24.48
N HIS A 343 -11.66 -8.31 -24.62
CA HIS A 343 -12.33 -9.49 -25.15
C HIS A 343 -12.54 -10.53 -24.04
N ALA A 344 -13.48 -11.45 -24.28
CA ALA A 344 -13.63 -12.69 -23.53
C ALA A 344 -14.08 -13.81 -24.47
N ILE A 345 -13.85 -15.07 -24.08
CA ILE A 345 -14.36 -16.24 -24.81
C ILE A 345 -15.32 -16.99 -23.88
N THR A 346 -16.61 -16.92 -24.15
CA THR A 346 -17.60 -17.67 -23.36
C THR A 346 -17.65 -19.14 -23.80
N ASN A 347 -17.86 -20.06 -22.85
CA ASN A 347 -17.87 -21.52 -23.06
C ASN A 347 -16.61 -22.05 -23.79
N PRO A 348 -15.39 -21.69 -23.37
CA PRO A 348 -14.17 -21.79 -24.17
C PRO A 348 -13.83 -23.21 -24.66
N LEU A 349 -14.16 -24.24 -23.89
CA LEU A 349 -13.84 -25.63 -24.20
C LEU A 349 -14.95 -26.40 -24.94
N THR A 350 -16.15 -25.83 -25.11
CA THR A 350 -17.33 -26.57 -25.64
C THR A 350 -18.00 -25.91 -26.83
N ASN A 351 -18.38 -24.64 -26.70
CA ASN A 351 -18.92 -23.82 -27.79
C ASN A 351 -18.34 -22.40 -27.67
N PRO A 352 -17.04 -22.23 -27.95
CA PRO A 352 -16.34 -20.98 -27.72
C PRO A 352 -16.95 -19.84 -28.54
N GLN A 353 -17.35 -18.76 -27.89
CA GLN A 353 -17.85 -17.54 -28.53
C GLN A 353 -17.01 -16.34 -28.08
N LEU A 354 -16.23 -15.79 -29.01
CA LEU A 354 -15.46 -14.56 -28.82
C LEU A 354 -16.39 -13.36 -28.76
N VAL A 355 -16.38 -12.65 -27.64
CA VAL A 355 -17.12 -11.41 -27.40
C VAL A 355 -16.16 -10.28 -27.02
N SER A 356 -16.56 -9.03 -27.26
CA SER A 356 -15.72 -7.87 -26.93
C SER A 356 -16.53 -6.65 -26.54
N THR A 357 -15.89 -5.75 -25.79
CA THR A 357 -16.43 -4.45 -25.36
C THR A 357 -15.28 -3.42 -25.28
N THR A 358 -15.59 -2.13 -25.13
CA THR A 358 -14.57 -1.10 -24.94
C THR A 358 -14.66 -0.48 -23.54
N VAL A 359 -13.52 -0.02 -23.03
CA VAL A 359 -13.42 0.78 -21.81
C VAL A 359 -12.76 2.10 -22.16
N THR A 360 -13.43 3.21 -21.89
CA THR A 360 -12.87 4.54 -22.10
C THR A 360 -11.78 4.83 -21.07
N VAL A 361 -10.70 5.45 -21.53
CA VAL A 361 -9.54 5.80 -20.71
C VAL A 361 -9.15 7.27 -20.93
N PRO A 362 -8.40 7.88 -20.00
CA PRO A 362 -7.83 9.21 -20.20
C PRO A 362 -6.92 9.21 -21.43
N SER A 363 -7.02 10.27 -22.24
CA SER A 363 -6.40 10.32 -23.56
C SER A 363 -4.87 10.27 -23.52
N TYR A 364 -4.27 9.82 -24.62
CA TYR A 364 -2.82 9.74 -24.81
C TYR A 364 -2.42 9.98 -26.28
N SER A 365 -1.16 10.36 -26.52
CA SER A 365 -0.56 10.32 -27.86
C SER A 365 0.29 9.07 -28.05
N GLY A 366 0.70 8.78 -29.29
CA GLY A 366 1.73 7.77 -29.54
C GLY A 366 3.07 8.16 -28.87
N PRO A 367 3.90 7.16 -28.50
CA PRO A 367 5.23 7.37 -27.92
C PRO A 367 6.24 7.89 -28.96
N VAL A 368 7.44 8.23 -28.47
CA VAL A 368 8.61 8.67 -29.23
C VAL A 368 9.86 7.88 -28.83
N ASP A 369 10.83 7.73 -29.75
CA ASP A 369 12.08 7.03 -29.46
C ASP A 369 12.81 7.66 -28.24
N SER A 370 13.31 6.82 -27.34
CA SER A 370 13.87 7.24 -26.05
C SER A 370 15.35 7.61 -26.17
N PRO A 371 15.78 8.82 -25.79
CA PRO A 371 17.19 9.19 -25.82
C PRO A 371 17.98 8.39 -24.78
N ALA A 372 19.22 8.08 -25.10
CA ALA A 372 20.20 7.51 -24.17
C ALA A 372 21.52 8.27 -24.33
N VAL A 373 22.15 8.65 -23.22
CA VAL A 373 23.37 9.48 -23.23
C VAL A 373 24.45 8.87 -24.13
N GLY A 374 24.96 9.65 -25.09
CA GLY A 374 26.05 9.21 -25.97
C GLY A 374 25.73 8.01 -26.87
N ALA A 375 24.46 7.74 -27.19
CA ALA A 375 24.04 6.75 -28.19
C ALA A 375 22.91 7.30 -29.08
N SER A 376 22.50 6.52 -30.08
CA SER A 376 21.20 6.73 -30.75
C SER A 376 20.05 6.37 -29.82
N ALA A 377 18.85 6.87 -30.13
CA ALA A 377 17.66 6.59 -29.33
C ALA A 377 17.20 5.12 -29.41
N VAL A 378 16.50 4.67 -28.37
CA VAL A 378 15.83 3.36 -28.29
C VAL A 378 14.45 3.46 -28.94
N GLN A 379 14.13 2.52 -29.82
CA GLN A 379 12.85 2.52 -30.53
C GLN A 379 11.75 1.96 -29.64
N THR A 380 10.91 2.83 -29.06
CA THR A 380 9.87 2.47 -28.07
C THR A 380 8.55 1.99 -28.70
N ILE A 381 8.59 1.65 -29.99
CA ILE A 381 7.50 1.12 -30.82
C ILE A 381 6.18 1.93 -30.78
N ASP A 382 5.03 1.28 -30.65
CA ASP A 382 3.69 1.87 -30.61
C ASP A 382 2.94 1.54 -29.31
N SER A 383 1.79 2.16 -29.06
CA SER A 383 0.99 2.02 -27.83
C SER A 383 0.19 0.71 -27.68
N ARG A 384 0.71 -0.42 -28.18
CA ARG A 384 0.18 -1.76 -27.90
C ARG A 384 0.32 -2.12 -26.42
N ILE A 385 -0.57 -2.97 -25.92
CA ILE A 385 -0.44 -3.55 -24.58
C ILE A 385 0.68 -4.60 -24.58
N PHE A 386 1.53 -4.61 -23.55
CA PHE A 386 2.66 -5.55 -23.43
C PHE A 386 2.33 -6.83 -22.67
N ASN A 387 1.71 -6.69 -21.49
CA ASN A 387 1.19 -7.81 -20.69
C ASN A 387 -0.17 -7.45 -20.06
N ALA A 388 -0.84 -8.45 -19.49
CA ALA A 388 -2.07 -8.28 -18.72
C ALA A 388 -2.21 -9.36 -17.63
N GLN A 389 -2.89 -9.03 -16.55
CA GLN A 389 -3.26 -9.96 -15.47
C GLN A 389 -4.70 -9.67 -15.05
N TRP A 390 -5.46 -10.72 -14.71
CA TRP A 390 -6.77 -10.59 -14.08
C TRP A 390 -6.73 -11.23 -12.69
N ARG A 391 -7.13 -10.48 -11.65
CA ARG A 391 -7.20 -10.98 -10.26
C ARG A 391 -8.51 -10.56 -9.62
N ASN A 392 -9.37 -11.52 -9.25
CA ASN A 392 -10.59 -11.29 -8.48
C ASN A 392 -11.48 -10.14 -9.01
N GLY A 393 -11.73 -10.09 -10.33
CA GLY A 393 -12.51 -9.04 -11.00
C GLY A 393 -11.69 -7.86 -11.55
N ASN A 394 -10.40 -7.77 -11.23
CA ASN A 394 -9.54 -6.64 -11.55
C ASN A 394 -8.60 -6.99 -12.71
N LEU A 395 -8.79 -6.35 -13.87
CA LEU A 395 -7.95 -6.48 -15.06
C LEU A 395 -6.89 -5.36 -15.10
N TYR A 396 -5.62 -5.74 -15.00
CA TYR A 396 -4.48 -4.84 -15.10
C TYR A 396 -3.81 -4.95 -16.48
N ALA A 397 -3.37 -3.82 -17.02
CA ALA A 397 -2.69 -3.75 -18.31
C ALA A 397 -1.80 -2.50 -18.42
N THR A 398 -0.77 -2.54 -19.27
CA THR A 398 0.18 -1.41 -19.43
C THR A 398 0.78 -1.32 -20.85
N HIS A 399 1.21 -0.10 -21.23
CA HIS A 399 1.77 0.22 -22.55
C HIS A 399 2.64 1.50 -22.56
N ASN A 400 3.30 1.75 -23.69
CA ASN A 400 4.03 3.00 -23.98
C ASN A 400 3.07 4.07 -24.52
N ILE A 401 3.10 5.27 -23.93
CA ILE A 401 2.41 6.45 -24.46
C ILE A 401 3.38 7.62 -24.67
N GLY A 402 2.97 8.59 -25.48
CA GLY A 402 3.56 9.93 -25.47
C GLY A 402 2.87 10.80 -24.41
N SER A 403 3.68 11.50 -23.62
CA SER A 403 3.25 12.56 -22.70
C SER A 403 4.38 13.59 -22.55
N GLY A 404 4.06 14.89 -22.56
CA GLY A 404 5.07 15.95 -22.38
C GLY A 404 6.20 15.98 -23.41
N GLY A 405 6.03 15.36 -24.58
CA GLY A 405 7.07 15.23 -25.61
C GLY A 405 8.03 14.06 -25.41
N LYS A 406 7.77 13.19 -24.42
CA LYS A 406 8.56 11.99 -24.11
C LYS A 406 7.70 10.73 -24.03
N THR A 407 8.35 9.56 -23.97
CA THR A 407 7.67 8.28 -23.76
C THR A 407 7.53 7.99 -22.27
N VAL A 408 6.33 7.58 -21.87
CA VAL A 408 5.98 7.25 -20.49
C VAL A 408 5.22 5.93 -20.47
N ALA A 409 5.53 5.08 -19.51
CA ALA A 409 4.75 3.90 -19.18
C ALA A 409 3.42 4.32 -18.54
N ARG A 410 2.29 3.98 -19.18
CA ARG A 410 0.95 4.13 -18.59
C ARG A 410 0.37 2.77 -18.20
N TRP A 411 -0.26 2.72 -17.04
CA TRP A 411 -0.96 1.54 -16.54
C TRP A 411 -2.44 1.82 -16.28
N TYR A 412 -3.23 0.74 -16.28
CA TYR A 412 -4.67 0.74 -16.10
C TYR A 412 -5.09 -0.33 -15.11
N HIS A 413 -6.14 -0.03 -14.36
CA HIS A 413 -6.89 -0.98 -13.54
C HIS A 413 -8.36 -0.88 -13.95
N VAL A 414 -8.88 -1.94 -14.57
CA VAL A 414 -10.24 -2.04 -15.10
C VAL A 414 -10.99 -3.11 -14.31
N ASN A 415 -12.10 -2.74 -13.68
CA ASN A 415 -13.00 -3.70 -13.07
C ASN A 415 -13.83 -4.37 -14.19
N THR A 416 -13.83 -5.70 -14.26
CA THR A 416 -14.62 -6.46 -15.24
C THR A 416 -16.10 -6.57 -14.86
N ASN A 417 -16.44 -6.26 -13.61
CA ASN A 417 -17.76 -6.49 -13.01
C ASN A 417 -18.22 -7.92 -13.30
N ASN A 418 -19.46 -8.11 -13.76
CA ASN A 418 -20.01 -9.41 -14.12
C ASN A 418 -19.92 -9.71 -15.64
N TRP A 419 -19.14 -8.93 -16.41
CA TRP A 419 -18.96 -9.12 -17.85
C TRP A 419 -18.06 -10.35 -18.10
N PRO A 420 -18.31 -11.22 -19.10
CA PRO A 420 -19.26 -11.06 -20.21
C PRO A 420 -20.71 -11.45 -19.92
N THR A 421 -21.02 -12.06 -18.76
CA THR A 421 -22.35 -12.58 -18.46
C THR A 421 -23.40 -11.49 -18.25
N SER A 422 -23.04 -10.35 -17.64
CA SER A 422 -23.92 -9.18 -17.50
C SER A 422 -23.14 -7.89 -17.19
N GLY A 423 -23.74 -6.73 -17.49
CA GLY A 423 -23.12 -5.42 -17.23
C GLY A 423 -22.03 -5.04 -18.22
N ASN A 424 -21.14 -4.13 -17.81
CA ASN A 424 -20.03 -3.59 -18.61
C ASN A 424 -18.73 -3.61 -17.79
N VAL A 425 -17.59 -3.55 -18.48
CA VAL A 425 -16.29 -3.23 -17.87
C VAL A 425 -16.18 -1.74 -17.54
N SER A 426 -15.35 -1.36 -16.56
CA SER A 426 -15.20 0.03 -16.12
C SER A 426 -13.79 0.34 -15.61
N LEU A 427 -13.17 1.43 -16.07
CA LEU A 427 -11.89 1.91 -15.53
C LEU A 427 -12.07 2.37 -14.07
N VAL A 428 -11.23 1.83 -13.17
CA VAL A 428 -11.17 2.24 -11.76
C VAL A 428 -10.13 3.34 -11.56
N GLN A 429 -8.93 3.13 -12.10
CA GLN A 429 -7.81 4.06 -12.00
C GLN A 429 -6.82 3.86 -13.15
N SER A 430 -6.02 4.89 -13.46
CA SER A 430 -4.89 4.81 -14.38
C SER A 430 -3.78 5.74 -13.92
N GLY A 431 -2.53 5.42 -14.29
CA GLY A 431 -1.37 6.20 -13.86
C GLY A 431 -0.26 6.25 -14.89
N ASN A 432 0.54 7.31 -14.83
CA ASN A 432 1.76 7.54 -15.60
C ASN A 432 2.98 7.31 -14.69
N VAL A 433 3.89 6.40 -15.05
CA VAL A 433 5.16 6.25 -14.33
C VAL A 433 6.18 7.26 -14.87
N ASN A 434 5.91 8.54 -14.61
CA ASN A 434 6.67 9.68 -15.07
C ASN A 434 7.72 10.09 -14.02
N ALA A 435 8.99 9.74 -14.25
CA ALA A 435 10.10 10.05 -13.34
C ALA A 435 10.58 11.52 -13.35
N GLY A 436 9.75 12.45 -13.85
CA GLY A 436 10.13 13.86 -14.04
C GLY A 436 11.17 14.09 -15.13
N GLY A 437 11.61 15.34 -15.28
CA GLY A 437 12.68 15.75 -16.21
C GLY A 437 12.54 15.22 -17.64
N ASP A 438 13.68 14.99 -18.30
CA ASP A 438 13.80 14.36 -19.62
C ASP A 438 13.84 12.82 -19.54
N VAL A 439 13.47 12.21 -18.41
CA VAL A 439 13.48 10.76 -18.23
C VAL A 439 12.25 10.14 -18.88
N HIS A 440 12.47 9.28 -19.87
CA HIS A 440 11.46 8.42 -20.49
C HIS A 440 11.35 7.10 -19.70
N THR A 441 10.16 6.53 -19.65
CA THR A 441 9.91 5.17 -19.15
C THR A 441 9.20 4.35 -20.22
N PHE A 442 9.66 3.13 -20.48
CA PHE A 442 9.28 2.37 -21.67
C PHE A 442 9.35 0.85 -21.46
N PHE A 443 8.60 0.12 -22.29
CA PHE A 443 8.41 -1.33 -22.20
C PHE A 443 8.00 -1.77 -20.78
N PRO A 444 6.88 -1.26 -20.26
CA PRO A 444 6.38 -1.69 -18.96
C PRO A 444 5.73 -3.07 -19.02
N ALA A 445 5.80 -3.79 -17.90
CA ALA A 445 4.93 -4.91 -17.58
C ALA A 445 4.38 -4.73 -16.15
N ILE A 446 3.16 -5.20 -15.88
CA ILE A 446 2.41 -5.00 -14.62
C ILE A 446 1.84 -6.29 -14.06
N PHE A 447 1.83 -6.45 -12.73
CA PHE A 447 1.19 -7.55 -12.01
C PHE A 447 0.68 -7.08 -10.63
N SER A 448 -0.18 -7.89 -10.01
CA SER A 448 -0.76 -7.68 -8.66
C SER A 448 -0.65 -8.94 -7.81
N ASN A 449 -0.56 -8.77 -6.49
CA ASN A 449 -0.34 -9.82 -5.49
C ASN A 449 -1.58 -10.06 -4.59
N ASN A 450 -1.50 -11.00 -3.64
CA ASN A 450 -2.63 -11.34 -2.76
C ASN A 450 -3.06 -10.21 -1.81
N LEU A 451 -2.17 -9.26 -1.51
CA LEU A 451 -2.46 -8.05 -0.72
C LEU A 451 -3.14 -6.94 -1.54
N ASN A 452 -3.39 -7.15 -2.84
CA ASN A 452 -3.85 -6.13 -3.81
C ASN A 452 -2.84 -4.98 -4.01
N GLU A 453 -1.56 -5.22 -3.67
CA GLU A 453 -0.47 -4.37 -4.14
C GLU A 453 -0.27 -4.60 -5.64
N VAL A 454 0.18 -3.57 -6.34
CA VAL A 454 0.39 -3.61 -7.80
C VAL A 454 1.81 -3.16 -8.09
N ALA A 455 2.53 -3.94 -8.88
CA ALA A 455 3.95 -3.77 -9.17
C ALA A 455 4.21 -3.67 -10.68
N MET A 456 5.27 -2.97 -11.05
CA MET A 456 5.69 -2.79 -12.44
C MET A 456 7.20 -2.90 -12.60
N VAL A 457 7.64 -3.43 -13.74
CA VAL A 457 9.00 -3.30 -14.26
C VAL A 457 8.98 -2.48 -15.55
N MET A 458 10.03 -1.70 -15.81
CA MET A 458 10.22 -1.00 -17.09
C MET A 458 11.69 -0.67 -17.36
N GLY A 459 12.00 -0.35 -18.61
CA GLY A 459 13.21 0.39 -18.97
C GLY A 459 13.04 1.89 -18.71
N ALA A 460 14.14 2.57 -18.36
CA ALA A 460 14.20 4.03 -18.31
C ALA A 460 15.53 4.57 -18.86
N SER A 461 15.49 5.74 -19.52
CA SER A 461 16.68 6.46 -20.02
C SER A 461 16.36 7.94 -20.27
N SER A 462 17.39 8.75 -20.55
CA SER A 462 17.25 10.17 -20.89
C SER A 462 18.43 10.66 -21.75
N SER A 463 18.45 11.93 -22.14
CA SER A 463 19.60 12.50 -22.86
C SER A 463 20.90 12.53 -22.03
N SER A 464 20.77 12.47 -20.71
CA SER A 464 21.86 12.54 -19.72
C SER A 464 22.14 11.21 -19.00
N THR A 465 21.25 10.21 -19.11
CA THR A 465 21.35 8.91 -18.44
C THR A 465 21.40 7.74 -19.43
N ARG A 466 21.86 6.57 -18.95
CA ARG A 466 21.87 5.33 -19.72
C ARG A 466 20.55 4.57 -19.58
N ILE A 467 20.33 3.61 -20.47
CA ILE A 467 19.26 2.61 -20.30
C ILE A 467 19.46 1.88 -18.97
N SER A 468 18.40 1.77 -18.20
CA SER A 468 18.37 1.12 -16.89
C SER A 468 17.10 0.31 -16.72
N VAL A 469 17.21 -0.83 -16.02
CA VAL A 469 16.06 -1.64 -15.58
C VAL A 469 15.58 -1.09 -14.25
N ASN A 470 14.31 -0.73 -14.17
CA ASN A 470 13.71 -0.12 -12.99
C ASN A 470 12.42 -0.86 -12.62
N VAL A 471 12.09 -0.80 -11.33
CA VAL A 471 10.80 -1.25 -10.80
C VAL A 471 10.13 -0.14 -9.99
N THR A 472 8.82 -0.26 -9.86
CA THR A 472 7.99 0.48 -8.90
C THR A 472 6.81 -0.39 -8.46
N GLY A 473 6.07 0.07 -7.47
CA GLY A 473 4.78 -0.50 -7.10
C GLY A 473 3.96 0.49 -6.28
N ARG A 474 2.79 0.03 -5.86
CA ARG A 474 1.85 0.73 -4.99
C ARG A 474 1.16 -0.27 -4.07
N ARG A 475 0.95 0.13 -2.82
CA ARG A 475 0.11 -0.58 -1.86
C ARG A 475 -1.36 -0.48 -2.23
N ALA A 476 -2.20 -1.33 -1.65
CA ALA A 476 -3.65 -1.24 -1.83
C ALA A 476 -4.21 0.14 -1.42
N ASN A 477 -3.70 0.70 -0.31
CA ASN A 477 -4.10 1.97 0.29
C ASN A 477 -3.37 3.22 -0.25
N ASP A 478 -2.41 3.10 -1.18
CA ASP A 478 -1.80 4.27 -1.82
C ASP A 478 -2.86 5.06 -2.63
N PRO A 479 -2.71 6.39 -2.81
CA PRO A 479 -3.66 7.19 -3.58
C PRO A 479 -3.97 6.61 -4.98
N LEU A 480 -5.20 6.81 -5.45
CA LEU A 480 -5.64 6.20 -6.72
C LEU A 480 -4.83 6.73 -7.91
N GLY A 481 -4.39 5.81 -8.76
CA GLY A 481 -3.55 6.06 -9.93
C GLY A 481 -2.07 6.33 -9.64
N THR A 482 -1.64 6.50 -8.39
CA THR A 482 -0.22 6.77 -8.08
C THR A 482 0.61 5.49 -8.02
N MET A 483 1.92 5.64 -8.22
CA MET A 483 2.96 4.62 -8.07
C MET A 483 4.16 5.23 -7.34
N GLY A 484 4.89 4.42 -6.57
CA GLY A 484 6.08 4.89 -5.85
C GLY A 484 7.21 5.36 -6.76
N ALA A 485 8.20 6.03 -6.17
CA ALA A 485 9.42 6.43 -6.85
C ALA A 485 10.19 5.22 -7.41
N LEU A 486 10.74 5.38 -8.62
CA LEU A 486 11.50 4.33 -9.29
C LEU A 486 12.68 3.83 -8.43
N THR A 487 12.85 2.51 -8.44
CA THR A 487 13.99 1.82 -7.86
C THR A 487 14.75 1.12 -8.99
N GLN A 488 16.00 1.55 -9.21
CA GLN A 488 16.83 1.08 -10.31
C GLN A 488 17.48 -0.26 -9.93
N LEU A 489 17.11 -1.34 -10.63
CA LEU A 489 17.69 -2.68 -10.46
C LEU A 489 19.06 -2.81 -11.12
N HIS A 490 19.23 -2.21 -12.31
CA HIS A 490 20.48 -2.26 -13.07
C HIS A 490 20.62 -1.07 -14.03
N ILE A 491 21.85 -0.70 -14.37
CA ILE A 491 22.14 0.33 -15.38
C ILE A 491 23.18 -0.17 -16.38
N SER A 492 22.99 0.17 -17.65
CA SER A 492 23.83 -0.32 -18.76
C SER A 492 25.31 0.06 -18.57
N SER A 493 26.22 -0.89 -18.83
CA SER A 493 27.66 -0.63 -18.75
C SER A 493 28.19 0.14 -19.97
N VAL A 494 27.47 0.07 -21.10
CA VAL A 494 27.70 0.82 -22.33
C VAL A 494 26.42 1.54 -22.79
N ASN A 495 26.55 2.45 -23.76
CA ASN A 495 25.41 3.16 -24.35
C ASN A 495 25.03 2.49 -25.68
N THR A 496 23.75 2.17 -25.86
CA THR A 496 23.25 1.41 -27.03
C THR A 496 21.88 1.92 -27.46
N GLY A 497 21.56 1.84 -28.76
CA GLY A 497 20.30 2.33 -29.33
C GLY A 497 19.76 1.43 -30.45
N GLY A 498 18.60 1.78 -31.01
CA GLY A 498 17.82 0.93 -31.91
C GLY A 498 16.66 0.23 -31.21
N ARG A 499 16.15 -0.89 -31.74
CA ARG A 499 15.01 -1.64 -31.16
C ARG A 499 15.49 -2.69 -30.15
N TRP A 500 15.16 -2.51 -28.88
CA TRP A 500 15.61 -3.31 -27.71
C TRP A 500 14.42 -3.39 -26.75
N GLY A 501 14.15 -4.54 -26.13
CA GLY A 501 13.16 -4.63 -25.05
C GLY A 501 11.68 -4.69 -25.43
N ASP A 502 11.31 -5.09 -26.66
CA ASP A 502 9.90 -5.23 -27.11
C ASP A 502 8.95 -5.99 -26.17
N TYR A 503 9.52 -6.80 -25.29
CA TYR A 503 8.89 -7.38 -24.12
C TYR A 503 9.79 -7.11 -22.89
N TYR A 504 9.19 -6.78 -21.76
CA TYR A 504 9.68 -6.99 -20.40
C TYR A 504 8.61 -7.85 -19.71
N ASP A 505 8.90 -8.48 -18.55
CA ASP A 505 7.86 -9.25 -17.87
C ASP A 505 7.98 -9.28 -16.34
N ILE A 506 6.85 -9.58 -15.69
CA ILE A 506 6.67 -9.62 -14.24
C ILE A 506 5.60 -10.66 -13.87
N CYS A 507 5.86 -11.45 -12.83
CA CYS A 507 4.85 -12.31 -12.18
C CYS A 507 5.06 -12.34 -10.65
N THR A 508 4.11 -12.90 -9.90
CA THR A 508 4.28 -13.17 -8.46
C THR A 508 4.91 -14.54 -8.21
N ASP A 509 5.62 -14.67 -7.09
CA ASP A 509 6.15 -15.94 -6.60
C ASP A 509 5.00 -16.81 -6.06
N PRO A 510 4.77 -18.04 -6.58
CA PRO A 510 3.64 -18.87 -6.14
C PRO A 510 3.78 -19.42 -4.71
N ASN A 511 4.91 -19.24 -4.03
CA ASN A 511 5.09 -19.67 -2.63
C ASN A 511 4.48 -18.71 -1.61
N ASP A 512 4.48 -17.40 -1.89
CA ASP A 512 3.93 -16.38 -0.98
C ASP A 512 2.84 -15.49 -1.63
N ASP A 513 2.75 -15.49 -2.96
CA ASP A 513 1.93 -14.60 -3.79
C ASP A 513 1.97 -13.14 -3.30
N ARG A 514 3.16 -12.70 -2.86
CA ARG A 514 3.50 -11.35 -2.37
C ARG A 514 4.75 -10.80 -3.07
N THR A 515 5.77 -11.63 -3.23
CA THR A 515 7.03 -11.31 -3.92
C THR A 515 6.82 -11.23 -5.42
N PHE A 516 7.35 -10.19 -6.06
CA PHE A 516 7.33 -10.02 -7.50
C PHE A 516 8.69 -10.41 -8.10
N TRP A 517 8.66 -11.22 -9.16
CA TRP A 517 9.83 -11.55 -9.97
C TRP A 517 9.74 -10.87 -11.33
N VAL A 518 10.86 -10.36 -11.83
CA VAL A 518 10.91 -9.55 -13.06
C VAL A 518 12.05 -9.95 -14.00
N ILE A 519 11.85 -9.71 -15.29
CA ILE A 519 12.93 -9.67 -16.29
C ILE A 519 12.89 -8.34 -17.08
N GLY A 520 14.07 -7.72 -17.22
CA GLY A 520 14.26 -6.50 -18.00
C GLY A 520 15.61 -6.47 -18.71
N GLN A 521 15.92 -5.39 -19.45
CA GLN A 521 17.05 -5.35 -20.38
C GLN A 521 18.04 -4.20 -20.18
N TYR A 522 19.32 -4.47 -20.46
CA TYR A 522 20.40 -3.48 -20.39
C TYR A 522 21.45 -3.67 -21.48
N GLY A 523 22.20 -2.61 -21.77
CA GLY A 523 23.34 -2.60 -22.67
C GLY A 523 24.63 -3.05 -22.00
N ALA A 524 25.29 -4.05 -22.60
CA ALA A 524 26.56 -4.61 -22.18
C ALA A 524 27.58 -4.62 -23.33
N ALA A 525 28.86 -4.83 -23.00
CA ALA A 525 29.88 -5.06 -24.02
C ALA A 525 29.56 -6.35 -24.80
N GLY A 526 29.22 -6.20 -26.09
CA GLY A 526 28.77 -7.29 -26.96
C GLY A 526 27.30 -7.22 -27.40
N GLY A 527 26.44 -6.42 -26.75
CA GLY A 527 25.05 -6.23 -27.15
C GLY A 527 24.08 -6.01 -25.98
N TRP A 528 22.82 -6.36 -26.19
CA TRP A 528 21.85 -6.46 -25.09
C TRP A 528 22.14 -7.69 -24.21
N ASN A 529 21.81 -7.57 -22.92
CA ASN A 529 21.69 -8.66 -21.94
C ASN A 529 20.41 -8.47 -21.12
N ASN A 530 19.94 -9.53 -20.47
CA ASN A 530 18.79 -9.50 -19.58
C ASN A 530 19.21 -9.47 -18.10
N TRP A 531 18.38 -8.86 -17.27
CA TRP A 531 18.53 -8.78 -15.82
C TRP A 531 17.29 -9.36 -15.15
N ILE A 532 17.48 -10.31 -14.23
CA ILE A 532 16.43 -10.95 -13.44
C ILE A 532 16.53 -10.42 -12.00
N ALA A 533 15.39 -10.15 -11.37
CA ALA A 533 15.35 -9.76 -9.96
C ALA A 533 14.05 -10.18 -9.27
N SER A 534 14.09 -10.24 -7.94
CA SER A 534 12.92 -10.27 -7.07
C SER A 534 12.84 -9.02 -6.19
N PHE A 535 11.62 -8.58 -5.91
CA PHE A 535 11.35 -7.48 -4.99
C PHE A 535 9.96 -7.57 -4.37
N ARG A 536 9.72 -6.83 -3.29
CA ARG A 536 8.41 -6.68 -2.65
C ARG A 536 7.96 -5.22 -2.61
N VAL A 537 6.64 -5.02 -2.51
CA VAL A 537 6.00 -3.67 -2.41
C VAL A 537 5.80 -3.23 -0.95
N SER A 538 5.77 -4.20 -0.03
CA SER A 538 5.97 -4.04 1.40
C SER A 538 7.04 -5.02 1.87
N GLU A 539 7.89 -4.63 2.82
CA GLU A 539 8.80 -5.58 3.46
C GLU A 539 8.02 -6.65 4.25
N VAL A 540 8.68 -7.75 4.60
CA VAL A 540 8.04 -8.88 5.30
C VAL A 540 7.44 -8.39 6.61
N ASP A 541 6.13 -8.57 6.77
CA ASP A 541 5.41 -8.13 7.96
C ASP A 541 6.01 -8.74 9.23
N GLY A 542 5.94 -7.97 10.31
CA GLY A 542 6.14 -8.45 11.68
C GLY A 542 5.12 -7.74 12.57
N PRO A 543 5.08 -8.09 13.87
CA PRO A 543 4.46 -7.20 14.83
C PRO A 543 5.15 -5.83 14.78
N TYR A 544 4.39 -4.77 14.99
CA TYR A 544 4.90 -3.42 15.19
C TYR A 544 4.40 -2.88 16.53
N THR A 545 5.22 -2.07 17.16
CA THR A 545 4.98 -1.49 18.48
C THR A 545 5.00 0.04 18.43
N GLU A 546 4.23 0.70 19.30
CA GLU A 546 4.28 2.15 19.51
C GLU A 546 4.40 2.48 21.01
N PRO A 547 5.19 3.48 21.44
CA PRO A 547 5.38 3.74 22.87
C PRO A 547 4.11 4.20 23.61
N ASP A 548 3.96 3.76 24.86
CA ASP A 548 2.85 4.13 25.75
C ASP A 548 3.24 5.24 26.74
N ALA A 549 2.23 5.97 27.23
CA ALA A 549 2.40 7.03 28.22
C ALA A 549 1.32 7.00 29.31
N ILE A 550 1.77 7.14 30.57
CA ILE A 550 0.95 7.49 31.73
C ILE A 550 1.30 8.93 32.09
N ASP A 551 0.58 9.89 31.50
CA ASP A 551 0.84 11.34 31.63
C ASP A 551 0.79 11.87 33.08
N PHE A 552 0.15 11.13 34.00
CA PHE A 552 0.07 11.48 35.41
C PHE A 552 -0.25 10.24 36.27
N ILE A 553 0.56 9.97 37.30
CA ILE A 553 0.23 9.00 38.34
C ILE A 553 0.84 9.40 39.69
N LEU A 554 0.12 9.14 40.78
CA LEU A 554 0.59 9.37 42.14
C LEU A 554 1.45 8.20 42.64
N GLY A 555 2.56 8.49 43.32
CA GLY A 555 3.41 7.47 43.95
C GLY A 555 2.62 6.55 44.89
N GLY A 556 2.77 5.23 44.73
CA GLY A 556 1.99 4.20 45.42
C GLY A 556 0.61 3.89 44.83
N SER A 557 0.19 4.58 43.77
CA SER A 557 -1.04 4.26 43.02
C SER A 557 -0.74 3.35 41.83
N ALA A 558 -1.77 2.68 41.30
CA ALA A 558 -1.67 1.79 40.15
C ALA A 558 -2.55 2.26 38.97
N ALA A 559 -2.09 1.99 37.75
CA ALA A 559 -2.81 2.22 36.50
C ALA A 559 -2.66 1.02 35.56
N ASP A 560 -3.71 0.72 34.81
CA ASP A 560 -3.77 -0.42 33.87
C ASP A 560 -3.55 0.12 32.44
N VAL A 561 -2.44 -0.26 31.81
CA VAL A 561 -2.04 0.19 30.47
C VAL A 561 -2.37 -0.89 29.44
N ASP A 562 -3.25 -0.53 28.50
CA ASP A 562 -3.67 -1.37 27.39
C ASP A 562 -2.69 -1.26 26.22
N VAL A 563 -1.46 -1.74 26.43
CA VAL A 563 -0.32 -1.68 25.48
C VAL A 563 -0.62 -2.31 24.11
N LEU A 564 -1.71 -3.07 23.99
CA LEU A 564 -2.18 -3.68 22.74
C LEU A 564 -3.26 -2.80 22.03
N ALA A 565 -3.33 -1.50 22.31
CA ALA A 565 -4.31 -0.57 21.74
C ALA A 565 -3.80 0.21 20.52
N ASN A 566 -2.49 0.43 20.45
CA ASN A 566 -1.72 1.15 19.43
C ASN A 566 -0.85 0.18 18.61
N ASP A 567 -0.28 -0.83 19.27
CA ASP A 567 0.43 -1.96 18.67
C ASP A 567 -0.42 -2.74 17.64
N GLY A 568 0.25 -3.49 16.75
CA GLY A 568 -0.44 -4.35 15.80
C GLY A 568 0.46 -5.27 14.98
N HIS A 569 -0.08 -5.80 13.89
CA HIS A 569 0.64 -6.55 12.88
C HIS A 569 0.17 -6.11 11.50
N THR A 570 1.11 -5.92 10.57
CA THR A 570 0.87 -5.21 9.30
C THR A 570 -0.12 -5.90 8.36
N ASP A 571 -0.30 -7.23 8.48
CA ASP A 571 -1.33 -7.99 7.73
C ASP A 571 -2.54 -8.44 8.56
N GLY A 572 -2.58 -8.08 9.86
CA GLY A 572 -3.68 -8.38 10.78
C GLY A 572 -3.57 -9.70 11.55
N ASP A 573 -2.38 -10.34 11.58
CA ASP A 573 -2.13 -11.47 12.49
C ASP A 573 -2.32 -11.08 13.98
N THR A 574 -2.59 -12.08 14.82
CA THR A 574 -2.83 -11.89 16.26
C THR A 574 -1.53 -11.68 17.01
N ILE A 575 -1.39 -10.52 17.66
CA ILE A 575 -0.30 -10.22 18.59
C ILE A 575 -0.66 -10.51 20.04
N LEU A 576 0.35 -10.81 20.85
CA LEU A 576 0.27 -11.03 22.28
C LEU A 576 1.49 -10.41 22.98
N ILE A 577 1.32 -9.88 24.19
CA ILE A 577 2.46 -9.58 25.08
C ILE A 577 3.25 -10.88 25.29
N ASP A 578 4.57 -10.82 25.15
CA ASP A 578 5.49 -11.95 25.35
C ASP A 578 6.31 -11.78 26.63
N THR A 579 7.06 -10.68 26.74
CA THR A 579 7.88 -10.31 27.91
C THR A 579 7.66 -8.86 28.33
N PHE A 580 7.98 -8.54 29.58
CA PHE A 580 7.96 -7.18 30.14
C PHE A 580 8.86 -7.12 31.38
N ASP A 581 9.39 -5.94 31.69
CA ASP A 581 10.09 -5.66 32.95
C ASP A 581 9.11 -5.69 34.14
N ALA A 582 9.31 -6.59 35.10
CA ALA A 582 8.46 -6.68 36.29
C ALA A 582 8.69 -5.55 37.33
N VAL A 583 9.74 -4.74 37.14
CA VAL A 583 10.14 -3.61 37.99
C VAL A 583 10.61 -2.48 37.08
N SER A 584 10.07 -1.27 37.28
CA SER A 584 10.40 -0.10 36.45
C SER A 584 11.75 0.54 36.84
N ALA A 585 12.25 1.44 36.00
CA ALA A 585 13.54 2.12 36.15
C ALA A 585 13.72 2.84 37.51
N GLN A 586 12.63 3.32 38.13
CA GLN A 586 12.63 3.98 39.44
C GLN A 586 12.08 3.09 40.59
N GLY A 587 11.85 1.80 40.34
CA GLY A 587 11.48 0.82 41.37
C GLY A 587 9.99 0.68 41.65
N GLY A 588 9.12 1.13 40.75
CA GLY A 588 7.73 0.69 40.68
C GLY A 588 7.62 -0.78 40.27
N THR A 589 6.40 -1.34 40.27
CA THR A 589 6.16 -2.76 39.94
C THR A 589 5.17 -2.91 38.79
N VAL A 590 5.37 -3.95 37.96
CA VAL A 590 4.53 -4.23 36.79
C VAL A 590 3.98 -5.65 36.86
N GLU A 591 2.68 -5.82 36.64
CA GLU A 591 2.03 -7.13 36.52
C GLU A 591 1.14 -7.22 35.27
N ARG A 592 1.06 -8.40 34.64
CA ARG A 592 0.19 -8.66 33.49
C ARG A 592 -1.19 -9.13 33.95
N LEU A 593 -2.22 -8.40 33.57
CA LEU A 593 -3.62 -8.76 33.82
C LEU A 593 -4.20 -9.47 32.60
N VAL A 594 -4.52 -10.76 32.74
CA VAL A 594 -4.99 -11.59 31.63
C VAL A 594 -6.48 -11.35 31.36
N GLY A 595 -6.82 -11.01 30.12
CA GLY A 595 -8.20 -10.86 29.63
C GLY A 595 -9.01 -9.70 30.22
N VAL A 596 -8.36 -8.69 30.83
CA VAL A 596 -9.02 -7.55 31.48
C VAL A 596 -9.28 -6.38 30.52
N GLY A 597 -8.51 -6.28 29.42
CA GLY A 597 -8.60 -5.20 28.45
C GLY A 597 -9.79 -5.28 27.47
N PRO A 598 -9.99 -4.24 26.65
CA PRO A 598 -11.03 -4.19 25.62
C PRO A 598 -11.01 -5.42 24.71
N GLY A 599 -12.18 -6.04 24.50
CA GLY A 599 -12.29 -7.28 23.73
C GLY A 599 -11.78 -8.55 24.43
N GLY A 600 -11.31 -8.45 25.67
CA GLY A 600 -10.73 -9.57 26.42
C GLY A 600 -9.24 -9.79 26.12
N ARG A 601 -8.50 -8.74 25.75
CA ARG A 601 -7.04 -8.76 25.62
C ARG A 601 -6.34 -8.54 26.97
N ASP A 602 -5.03 -8.79 26.99
CA ASP A 602 -4.20 -8.61 28.19
C ASP A 602 -3.70 -7.17 28.29
N VAL A 603 -3.50 -6.68 29.52
CA VAL A 603 -3.00 -5.34 29.82
C VAL A 603 -1.88 -5.41 30.87
N LEU A 604 -1.03 -4.38 30.95
CA LEU A 604 0.03 -4.27 31.96
C LEU A 604 -0.38 -3.26 33.04
N ARG A 605 -0.54 -3.73 34.28
CA ARG A 605 -0.70 -2.83 35.43
C ARG A 605 0.67 -2.37 35.91
N TYR A 606 0.86 -1.06 35.93
CA TYR A 606 1.99 -0.41 36.58
C TYR A 606 1.57 0.18 37.93
N THR A 607 2.38 -0.03 38.96
CA THR A 607 2.23 0.58 40.29
C THR A 607 3.44 1.45 40.59
N ALA A 608 3.21 2.76 40.74
CA ALA A 608 4.27 3.75 40.85
C ALA A 608 5.03 3.70 42.19
N PRO A 609 6.34 4.00 42.22
CA PRO A 609 7.12 4.02 43.46
C PRO A 609 6.64 5.12 44.42
N THR A 610 6.56 4.79 45.71
CA THR A 610 6.23 5.76 46.77
C THR A 610 7.41 6.65 47.12
N GLY A 611 7.18 7.95 47.34
CA GLY A 611 8.26 8.87 47.73
C GLY A 611 9.11 9.38 46.56
N TYR A 612 8.61 9.26 45.32
CA TYR A 612 9.31 9.62 44.10
C TYR A 612 8.52 10.66 43.29
N THR A 613 9.23 11.56 42.61
CA THR A 613 8.66 12.49 41.63
C THR A 613 9.62 12.62 40.45
N GLY A 614 9.12 12.39 39.24
CA GLY A 614 9.92 12.38 38.01
C GLY A 614 9.44 11.35 36.98
N PRO A 615 10.20 11.19 35.87
CA PRO A 615 9.90 10.19 34.85
C PRO A 615 10.35 8.79 35.29
N ASP A 616 9.45 7.81 35.16
CA ASP A 616 9.73 6.39 35.27
C ASP A 616 9.38 5.67 33.95
N SER A 617 9.91 4.48 33.72
CA SER A 617 9.67 3.69 32.51
C SER A 617 9.95 2.21 32.70
N PHE A 618 9.35 1.37 31.83
CA PHE A 618 9.62 -0.06 31.75
C PHE A 618 9.47 -0.58 30.32
N GLU A 619 10.24 -1.59 29.93
CA GLU A 619 10.20 -2.16 28.56
C GLU A 619 9.23 -3.35 28.48
N TYR A 620 8.65 -3.57 27.30
CA TYR A 620 7.85 -4.75 26.97
C TYR A 620 8.07 -5.21 25.53
N THR A 621 7.75 -6.48 25.27
CA THR A 621 7.88 -7.15 23.98
C THR A 621 6.53 -7.78 23.62
N ILE A 622 6.09 -7.60 22.39
CA ILE A 622 4.99 -8.39 21.80
C ILE A 622 5.54 -9.46 20.85
N ARG A 623 4.76 -10.52 20.62
CA ARG A 623 5.01 -11.48 19.55
C ARG A 623 3.75 -11.81 18.75
N ASP A 624 3.94 -12.32 17.54
CA ASP A 624 2.89 -12.80 16.64
C ASP A 624 2.71 -14.34 16.66
N SER A 625 1.91 -14.89 15.74
CA SER A 625 1.70 -16.34 15.62
C SER A 625 2.94 -17.12 15.14
N GLN A 626 3.95 -16.42 14.62
CA GLN A 626 5.17 -16.98 14.01
C GLN A 626 6.40 -16.84 14.92
N ASN A 627 6.22 -16.29 16.14
CA ASN A 627 7.28 -15.91 17.08
C ASN A 627 8.28 -14.86 16.52
N ARG A 628 7.82 -13.97 15.64
CA ARG A 628 8.50 -12.69 15.40
C ARG A 628 8.12 -11.73 16.54
N THR A 629 9.03 -10.85 16.95
CA THR A 629 8.88 -9.96 18.11
C THR A 629 9.12 -8.50 17.76
N ALA A 630 8.52 -7.60 18.54
CA ALA A 630 8.81 -6.17 18.54
C ALA A 630 8.74 -5.63 19.98
N ASP A 631 9.57 -4.62 20.28
CA ASP A 631 9.77 -4.08 21.62
C ASP A 631 9.27 -2.63 21.72
N ALA A 632 8.75 -2.23 22.88
CA ALA A 632 8.35 -0.86 23.18
C ALA A 632 8.56 -0.51 24.66
N VAL A 633 8.33 0.76 24.98
CA VAL A 633 8.52 1.34 26.31
C VAL A 633 7.20 1.94 26.77
N VAL A 634 6.79 1.62 28.00
CA VAL A 634 5.78 2.40 28.72
C VAL A 634 6.51 3.46 29.53
N SER A 635 6.12 4.72 29.35
CA SER A 635 6.62 5.88 30.10
C SER A 635 5.59 6.36 31.13
N ALA A 636 6.03 6.89 32.27
CA ALA A 636 5.14 7.38 33.33
C ALA A 636 5.67 8.65 34.01
N ALA A 637 4.82 9.66 34.14
CA ALA A 637 5.10 10.84 34.95
C ALA A 637 4.58 10.64 36.38
N VAL A 638 5.49 10.29 37.30
CA VAL A 638 5.18 10.00 38.69
C VAL A 638 5.28 11.27 39.54
N PHE A 639 4.31 11.48 40.43
CA PHE A 639 4.29 12.60 41.39
C PHE A 639 4.06 12.09 42.81
N ASP A 640 4.84 12.59 43.76
CA ASP A 640 4.65 12.32 45.19
C ASP A 640 3.46 13.15 45.70
N PRO A 641 2.40 12.55 46.30
CA PRO A 641 1.25 13.27 46.81
C PRO A 641 1.57 14.44 47.76
N THR A 642 2.73 14.43 48.43
CA THR A 642 3.15 15.45 49.39
C THR A 642 3.62 16.76 48.76
N ILE A 643 3.86 16.82 47.45
CA ILE A 643 4.29 18.06 46.76
C ILE A 643 3.12 18.99 46.42
N PHE A 644 1.89 18.48 46.39
CA PHE A 644 0.70 19.22 45.95
C PHE A 644 0.25 20.20 47.03
N LEU A 645 0.25 21.50 46.69
CA LEU A 645 -0.20 22.55 47.60
C LEU A 645 -1.67 22.29 47.99
N PRO A 646 -2.01 22.32 49.29
CA PRO A 646 -3.39 22.19 49.73
C PRO A 646 -4.19 23.44 49.38
N ALA A 647 -5.48 23.27 49.11
CA ALA A 647 -6.38 24.39 48.90
C ALA A 647 -6.59 25.20 50.19
N VAL A 648 -6.89 26.49 50.03
CA VAL A 648 -7.33 27.39 51.10
C VAL A 648 -8.85 27.53 51.11
N HIS A 649 -9.39 27.82 52.29
CA HIS A 649 -10.83 27.98 52.54
C HIS A 649 -11.17 29.43 52.93
N PRO A 650 -11.15 30.40 51.99
CA PRO A 650 -11.51 31.78 52.28
C PRO A 650 -13.01 31.92 52.53
N LEU A 651 -13.37 32.73 53.53
CA LEU A 651 -14.75 32.88 54.00
C LEU A 651 -15.62 33.63 52.99
N ASN A 652 -16.74 33.01 52.59
CA ASN A 652 -17.80 33.56 51.72
C ASN A 652 -17.31 34.47 50.57
N PRO A 653 -16.42 33.98 49.67
CA PRO A 653 -15.59 34.82 48.82
C PRO A 653 -16.34 35.31 47.57
N LEU A 654 -16.20 36.60 47.29
CA LEU A 654 -16.89 37.31 46.21
C LEU A 654 -16.25 37.02 44.85
N ALA A 655 -16.95 37.27 43.74
CA ALA A 655 -16.43 37.03 42.38
C ALA A 655 -15.44 38.11 41.91
N GLY A 656 -14.55 37.75 40.98
CA GLY A 656 -13.50 38.61 40.42
C GLY A 656 -12.27 38.71 41.31
N LEU A 657 -11.33 39.59 40.96
CA LEU A 657 -10.11 39.91 41.72
C LEU A 657 -10.12 41.38 42.14
N ASP A 658 -9.48 41.70 43.27
CA ASP A 658 -9.21 43.09 43.65
C ASP A 658 -7.92 43.57 42.95
N ALA A 659 -8.00 44.70 42.24
CA ALA A 659 -6.90 45.30 41.50
C ALA A 659 -6.51 46.66 42.08
N GLY A 660 -5.24 46.86 42.43
CA GLY A 660 -4.67 48.13 42.87
C GLY A 660 -3.71 48.72 41.85
N TYR A 661 -3.79 50.02 41.59
CA TYR A 661 -2.92 50.74 40.65
C TYR A 661 -1.97 51.71 41.35
N TYR A 662 -0.71 51.74 40.91
CA TYR A 662 0.41 52.37 41.59
C TYR A 662 1.18 53.34 40.68
N VAL A 663 1.66 54.46 41.24
CA VAL A 663 2.54 55.40 40.53
C VAL A 663 3.98 54.97 40.72
N LEU A 664 4.65 54.61 39.62
CA LEU A 664 6.06 54.26 39.59
C LEU A 664 6.89 55.43 39.03
N SER A 665 8.21 55.30 39.01
CA SER A 665 9.12 56.36 38.55
C SER A 665 10.36 55.76 37.88
N ASN A 666 10.31 55.68 36.55
CA ASN A 666 11.24 54.97 35.69
C ASN A 666 11.49 53.52 36.18
N PRO A 667 10.45 52.68 36.30
CA PRO A 667 10.64 51.28 36.68
C PRO A 667 11.45 50.53 35.61
N SER A 668 12.15 49.48 36.03
CA SER A 668 12.85 48.55 35.13
C SER A 668 12.88 47.10 35.66
N VAL A 669 12.16 46.88 36.77
CA VAL A 669 11.94 45.66 37.54
C VAL A 669 10.68 45.89 38.38
N LEU A 670 10.02 44.83 38.83
CA LEU A 670 8.84 44.91 39.69
C LEU A 670 9.17 45.60 41.04
N PRO A 671 8.32 46.55 41.50
CA PRO A 671 8.47 47.15 42.82
C PRO A 671 7.94 46.21 43.91
N ASN A 672 8.40 46.41 45.16
CA ASN A 672 7.70 45.83 46.31
C ASN A 672 6.36 46.58 46.51
N PHE A 673 5.27 46.03 45.97
CA PHE A 673 3.92 46.61 46.07
C PHE A 673 3.41 46.73 47.50
N ASP A 674 3.84 45.85 48.41
CA ASP A 674 3.40 45.87 49.83
C ASP A 674 4.01 47.07 50.59
N ALA A 675 5.04 47.71 50.02
CA ALA A 675 5.63 48.96 50.52
C ALA A 675 5.04 50.24 49.87
N LEU A 676 4.05 50.11 48.98
CA LEU A 676 3.45 51.22 48.23
C LEU A 676 1.97 51.41 48.57
N THR A 677 1.45 52.61 48.32
CA THR A 677 0.01 52.92 48.40
C THR A 677 -0.57 53.02 46.99
N ALA A 678 -1.65 52.30 46.72
CA ALA A 678 -2.38 52.41 45.46
C ALA A 678 -3.09 53.77 45.37
N TYR A 679 -3.08 54.41 44.19
CA TYR A 679 -3.78 55.68 43.95
C TYR A 679 -5.20 55.48 43.42
N ALA A 680 -5.48 54.31 42.86
CA ALA A 680 -6.78 53.86 42.38
C ALA A 680 -6.91 52.34 42.59
N SER A 681 -8.14 51.84 42.65
CA SER A 681 -8.42 50.41 42.69
C SER A 681 -9.77 50.10 42.04
N GLU A 682 -9.94 48.87 41.56
CA GLU A 682 -11.20 48.36 41.00
C GLU A 682 -11.33 46.85 41.25
N VAL A 683 -12.51 46.29 40.99
CA VAL A 683 -12.73 44.84 40.98
C VAL A 683 -12.79 44.38 39.53
N VAL A 684 -11.86 43.51 39.14
CA VAL A 684 -11.75 43.01 37.75
C VAL A 684 -12.35 41.62 37.61
N PRO A 685 -13.06 41.31 36.51
CA PRO A 685 -13.60 39.97 36.28
C PRO A 685 -12.52 38.96 35.87
N ASN A 686 -11.47 39.40 35.17
CA ASN A 686 -10.30 38.64 34.76
C ASN A 686 -9.16 39.58 34.34
N ILE A 687 -7.99 39.03 34.02
CA ILE A 687 -6.80 39.77 33.57
C ILE A 687 -6.53 39.42 32.10
N ASN A 688 -7.05 40.25 31.19
CA ASN A 688 -6.98 40.03 29.74
C ASN A 688 -6.86 41.35 28.97
N TYR A 689 -5.74 42.04 29.18
CA TYR A 689 -5.45 43.35 28.61
C TYR A 689 -4.45 43.20 27.46
N ALA A 690 -4.95 43.17 26.23
CA ALA A 690 -4.09 43.20 25.04
C ALA A 690 -3.33 44.54 24.94
N SER A 691 -2.11 44.50 24.36
CA SER A 691 -1.22 45.67 24.28
C SER A 691 -1.86 46.91 23.66
N THR A 692 -1.66 48.06 24.30
CA THR A 692 -2.21 49.36 23.90
C THR A 692 -1.18 50.47 24.08
N ASN A 693 -1.15 51.44 23.14
CA ASN A 693 -0.37 52.69 23.27
C ASN A 693 -1.16 53.76 24.05
N GLY A 694 -1.93 53.34 25.04
CA GLY A 694 -2.87 54.15 25.80
C GLY A 694 -2.92 53.68 27.24
N ASN A 695 -3.95 54.08 28.00
CA ASN A 695 -4.02 53.74 29.41
C ASN A 695 -4.10 52.22 29.62
N PHE A 696 -3.25 51.69 30.50
CA PHE A 696 -3.31 50.30 30.93
C PHE A 696 -4.53 50.08 31.84
N ALA A 697 -5.44 49.18 31.44
CA ALA A 697 -6.63 48.81 32.20
C ALA A 697 -7.41 50.03 32.77
N GLY A 698 -7.99 49.92 33.97
CA GLY A 698 -8.68 51.03 34.65
C GLY A 698 -7.74 52.08 35.27
N SER A 699 -6.42 51.94 35.14
CA SER A 699 -5.44 52.78 35.86
C SER A 699 -5.47 54.27 35.50
N GLY A 700 -5.96 54.61 34.30
CA GLY A 700 -5.95 55.97 33.78
C GLY A 700 -4.57 56.50 33.36
N ARG A 701 -3.55 55.65 33.26
CA ARG A 701 -2.18 56.01 32.86
C ARG A 701 -1.62 55.04 31.82
N ALA A 702 -0.87 55.56 30.84
CA ALA A 702 -0.15 54.75 29.86
C ALA A 702 1.21 54.31 30.46
N ASP A 703 2.09 55.26 30.73
CA ASP A 703 3.46 54.98 31.18
C ASP A 703 3.65 55.00 32.71
N ASN A 704 4.74 54.38 33.19
CA ASN A 704 5.22 54.44 34.58
C ASN A 704 4.16 53.99 35.61
N VAL A 705 3.41 52.94 35.32
CA VAL A 705 2.29 52.44 36.13
C VAL A 705 2.52 51.01 36.58
N GLY A 706 2.15 50.70 37.83
CA GLY A 706 2.16 49.35 38.36
C GLY A 706 0.75 48.87 38.67
N ALA A 707 0.52 47.56 38.57
CA ALA A 707 -0.73 46.92 38.97
C ALA A 707 -0.46 45.69 39.85
N LEU A 708 -1.25 45.53 40.91
CA LEU A 708 -1.28 44.36 41.77
C LEU A 708 -2.70 43.80 41.76
N TYR A 709 -2.86 42.54 41.36
CA TYR A 709 -4.11 41.80 41.39
C TYR A 709 -4.05 40.74 42.50
N ARG A 710 -5.08 40.66 43.35
CA ARG A 710 -5.16 39.67 44.44
C ARG A 710 -6.53 39.00 44.52
N GLY A 711 -6.51 37.76 44.97
CA GLY A 711 -7.70 36.96 45.23
C GLY A 711 -7.36 35.48 45.22
N PHE A 712 -8.26 34.67 44.67
CA PHE A 712 -8.14 33.22 44.59
C PHE A 712 -8.55 32.70 43.21
N VAL A 713 -7.98 31.57 42.80
CA VAL A 713 -8.38 30.81 41.62
C VAL A 713 -8.93 29.45 42.03
N GLN A 714 -10.09 29.05 41.48
CA GLN A 714 -10.68 27.74 41.69
C GLN A 714 -10.02 26.69 40.79
N VAL A 715 -9.30 25.76 41.41
CA VAL A 715 -8.80 24.54 40.82
C VAL A 715 -9.89 23.45 40.88
N PRO A 716 -10.24 22.79 39.76
CA PRO A 716 -11.34 21.82 39.74
C PRO A 716 -10.91 20.36 40.02
N GLN A 717 -9.62 20.03 39.87
CA GLN A 717 -9.11 18.65 39.96
C GLN A 717 -7.71 18.63 40.58
N LEU A 718 -7.27 17.47 41.09
CA LEU A 718 -5.89 17.27 41.53
C LEU A 718 -4.99 17.24 40.30
N GLY A 719 -3.91 18.02 40.28
CA GLY A 719 -3.08 18.09 39.09
C GLY A 719 -1.90 19.04 39.16
N VAL A 720 -1.01 18.92 38.16
CA VAL A 720 -0.05 19.98 37.84
C VAL A 720 -0.74 20.97 36.91
N TYR A 721 -0.79 22.23 37.32
CA TYR A 721 -1.34 23.33 36.52
C TYR A 721 -0.22 24.23 36.01
N THR A 722 -0.29 24.58 34.72
CA THR A 722 0.59 25.57 34.10
C THR A 722 -0.10 26.93 34.11
N PHE A 723 0.57 27.94 34.66
CA PHE A 723 0.14 29.34 34.60
C PHE A 723 1.03 30.12 33.64
N TYR A 724 0.44 31.09 32.95
CA TYR A 724 1.10 31.91 31.93
C TYR A 724 0.85 33.40 32.22
N THR A 725 1.88 34.23 32.06
CA THR A 725 1.70 35.68 31.90
C THR A 725 2.28 36.13 30.57
N THR A 726 1.56 37.02 29.88
CA THR A 726 2.03 37.68 28.67
C THR A 726 1.94 39.19 28.87
N SER A 727 3.09 39.87 29.03
CA SER A 727 3.16 41.30 29.35
C SER A 727 4.13 42.09 28.48
N ASP A 728 3.77 43.34 28.15
CA ASP A 728 4.73 44.41 27.89
C ASP A 728 5.32 44.80 29.26
N ASP A 729 6.65 44.95 29.33
CA ASP A 729 7.42 45.07 30.57
C ASP A 729 7.05 44.00 31.64
N GLY A 730 7.49 44.21 32.87
CA GLY A 730 7.64 43.12 33.85
C GLY A 730 6.33 42.63 34.45
N SER A 731 6.18 41.29 34.56
CA SER A 731 5.13 40.67 35.36
C SER A 731 5.61 39.44 36.15
N ALA A 732 4.91 39.14 37.25
CA ALA A 732 5.11 37.93 38.03
C ALA A 732 3.77 37.36 38.50
N LEU A 733 3.68 36.04 38.63
CA LEU A 733 2.49 35.35 39.12
C LEU A 733 2.88 34.36 40.21
N TYR A 734 2.15 34.42 41.33
CA TYR A 734 2.34 33.56 42.48
C TYR A 734 1.04 32.80 42.78
N ILE A 735 1.17 31.54 43.17
CA ILE A 735 0.09 30.70 43.68
C ILE A 735 0.47 30.26 45.11
N ASP A 736 -0.40 30.55 46.08
CA ASP A 736 -0.16 30.33 47.53
C ASP A 736 1.21 30.87 48.03
N GLY A 737 1.66 31.99 47.44
CA GLY A 737 2.96 32.62 47.73
C GLY A 737 4.17 32.00 47.03
N VAL A 738 4.02 30.86 46.33
CA VAL A 738 5.07 30.29 45.47
C VAL A 738 5.06 31.05 44.15
N GLN A 739 6.21 31.61 43.73
CA GLN A 739 6.34 32.24 42.42
C GLN A 739 6.29 31.17 41.32
N VAL A 740 5.24 31.19 40.51
CA VAL A 740 5.02 30.23 39.40
C VAL A 740 5.49 30.82 38.07
N VAL A 741 5.34 32.12 37.86
CA VAL A 741 5.82 32.80 36.66
C VAL A 741 6.73 33.97 37.03
N ASP A 742 7.90 34.00 36.40
CA ASP A 742 8.80 35.15 36.36
C ASP A 742 8.91 35.66 34.92
N ASN A 743 8.52 36.91 34.72
CA ASN A 743 8.56 37.65 33.47
C ASN A 743 9.00 39.09 33.79
N ASP A 744 9.90 39.29 34.76
CA ASP A 744 10.33 40.63 35.19
C ASP A 744 11.38 41.26 34.24
N GLY A 745 11.44 42.59 34.23
CA GLY A 745 12.37 43.40 33.43
C GLY A 745 11.69 44.25 32.36
N LEU A 746 12.50 44.85 31.48
CA LEU A 746 12.02 45.66 30.35
C LEU A 746 11.97 44.83 29.06
N HIS A 747 10.81 44.74 28.42
CA HIS A 747 10.61 44.04 27.14
C HIS A 747 9.26 44.37 26.49
N GLY A 748 9.11 44.12 25.19
CA GLY A 748 7.76 44.10 24.57
C GLY A 748 6.98 42.84 24.96
N MET A 749 5.67 42.79 24.63
CA MET A 749 4.75 41.67 24.88
C MET A 749 5.40 40.30 24.75
N GLN A 750 5.68 39.68 25.90
CA GLN A 750 6.42 38.42 26.00
C GLN A 750 5.65 37.44 26.90
N GLU A 751 5.51 36.20 26.43
CA GLU A 751 4.97 35.09 27.24
C GLU A 751 6.06 34.47 28.13
N ARG A 752 5.69 34.20 29.38
CA ARG A 752 6.37 33.29 30.31
C ARG A 752 5.36 32.40 31.00
N TRP A 753 5.84 31.28 31.52
CA TRP A 753 5.02 30.29 32.19
C TRP A 753 5.83 29.48 33.20
N GLY A 754 5.11 28.82 34.10
CA GLY A 754 5.65 27.79 34.99
C GLY A 754 4.54 26.89 35.48
N THR A 755 4.91 25.84 36.21
CA THR A 755 4.00 24.79 36.68
C THR A 755 3.96 24.72 38.20
N VAL A 756 2.79 24.38 38.74
CA VAL A 756 2.58 24.17 40.18
C VAL A 756 1.63 22.99 40.42
N PRO A 757 1.96 22.04 41.31
CA PRO A 757 1.08 20.94 41.71
C PRO A 757 0.05 21.42 42.75
N LEU A 758 -1.25 21.32 42.44
CA LEU A 758 -2.36 21.84 43.25
C LEU A 758 -3.40 20.76 43.54
N GLN A 759 -4.01 20.82 44.72
CA GLN A 759 -5.18 20.02 45.10
C GLN A 759 -6.49 20.66 44.57
N PRO A 760 -7.64 19.97 44.55
CA PRO A 760 -8.91 20.58 44.20
C PRO A 760 -9.35 21.60 45.27
N GLY A 761 -9.65 22.84 44.87
CA GLY A 761 -10.14 23.89 45.78
C GLY A 761 -9.77 25.30 45.33
N LEU A 762 -9.81 26.28 46.25
CA LEU A 762 -9.34 27.64 45.99
C LEU A 762 -7.86 27.76 46.38
N HIS A 763 -7.09 28.51 45.61
CA HIS A 763 -5.68 28.83 45.88
C HIS A 763 -5.46 30.33 45.77
N GLU A 764 -4.64 30.96 46.63
CA GLU A 764 -4.36 32.40 46.52
C GLU A 764 -3.65 32.67 45.18
N ILE A 765 -4.16 33.63 44.41
CA ILE A 765 -3.49 34.13 43.20
C ILE A 765 -3.09 35.59 43.41
N ARG A 766 -1.80 35.86 43.25
CA ARG A 766 -1.20 37.20 43.24
C ARG A 766 -0.56 37.41 41.87
N VAL A 767 -0.95 38.46 41.15
CA VAL A 767 -0.32 38.86 39.89
C VAL A 767 0.20 40.28 40.02
N GLU A 768 1.48 40.45 39.71
CA GLU A 768 2.21 41.72 39.78
C GLU A 768 2.59 42.14 38.36
N PHE A 769 2.53 43.44 38.07
CA PHE A 769 2.80 44.00 36.75
C PHE A 769 3.35 45.43 36.83
N PHE A 770 4.28 45.79 35.95
CA PHE A 770 4.64 47.18 35.69
C PHE A 770 4.79 47.49 34.20
N GLU A 771 4.55 48.76 33.88
CA GLU A 771 4.81 49.38 32.58
C GLU A 771 5.75 50.58 32.77
N ALA A 772 6.89 50.64 32.07
CA ALA A 772 7.77 51.79 32.09
C ALA A 772 7.38 52.85 31.05
N GLY A 773 7.10 52.46 29.81
CA GLY A 773 6.60 53.36 28.77
C GLY A 773 6.83 52.84 27.34
N GLY A 774 5.74 52.47 26.67
CA GLY A 774 5.72 52.04 25.27
C GLY A 774 4.31 51.67 24.82
N GLY A 775 4.10 50.40 24.51
CA GLY A 775 2.78 49.77 24.57
C GLY A 775 2.67 49.05 25.92
N ALA A 776 1.46 48.95 26.47
CA ALA A 776 1.21 48.34 27.78
C ALA A 776 0.17 47.23 27.66
N GLY A 777 0.42 46.05 28.24
CA GLY A 777 -0.49 44.90 28.17
C GLY A 777 -0.16 43.81 29.19
N LEU A 778 -1.17 43.05 29.61
CA LEU A 778 -1.07 41.92 30.53
C LEU A 778 -2.23 40.95 30.30
N ILE A 779 -1.91 39.72 29.91
CA ILE A 779 -2.86 38.60 29.79
C ILE A 779 -2.39 37.48 30.72
N VAL A 780 -3.33 36.90 31.47
CA VAL A 780 -3.05 35.76 32.38
C VAL A 780 -3.88 34.56 31.97
N GLU A 781 -3.21 33.45 31.69
CA GLU A 781 -3.84 32.18 31.31
C GLU A 781 -3.44 31.04 32.26
N TYR A 782 -4.24 29.97 32.27
CA TYR A 782 -3.94 28.74 32.99
C TYR A 782 -4.43 27.50 32.21
N GLY A 783 -3.86 26.33 32.51
CA GLY A 783 -4.30 25.03 32.00
C GLY A 783 -3.78 23.87 32.86
N GLY A 784 -4.46 22.71 32.80
CA GLY A 784 -4.15 21.52 33.60
C GLY A 784 -5.35 20.55 33.61
N PRO A 785 -5.40 19.57 34.53
CA PRO A 785 -6.52 18.62 34.60
C PRO A 785 -7.89 19.30 34.69
N GLY A 786 -8.82 18.87 33.84
CA GLY A 786 -10.14 19.49 33.68
C GLY A 786 -10.16 20.89 33.03
N VAL A 787 -9.00 21.46 32.64
CA VAL A 787 -8.86 22.84 32.16
C VAL A 787 -7.94 22.91 30.93
N THR A 788 -8.54 22.97 29.73
CA THR A 788 -7.81 23.37 28.51
C THR A 788 -7.22 24.78 28.67
N ARG A 789 -5.99 25.03 28.20
CA ARG A 789 -5.32 26.34 28.30
C ARG A 789 -6.24 27.48 27.83
N GLN A 790 -6.44 28.47 28.70
CA GLN A 790 -7.29 29.63 28.46
C GLN A 790 -6.95 30.79 29.41
N VAL A 791 -7.23 32.02 28.99
CA VAL A 791 -7.42 33.19 29.88
C VAL A 791 -8.29 32.79 31.07
N ILE A 792 -7.82 33.05 32.29
CA ILE A 792 -8.53 32.58 33.50
C ILE A 792 -9.96 33.19 33.54
N PRO A 793 -11.03 32.38 33.51
CA PRO A 793 -12.38 32.89 33.33
C PRO A 793 -12.97 33.44 34.63
N ALA A 794 -13.81 34.47 34.53
CA ALA A 794 -14.40 35.16 35.68
C ALA A 794 -15.23 34.28 36.64
N GLY A 795 -15.66 33.09 36.19
CA GLY A 795 -16.38 32.13 37.03
C GLY A 795 -15.51 31.40 38.06
N VAL A 796 -14.19 31.28 37.81
CA VAL A 796 -13.23 30.63 38.73
C VAL A 796 -12.43 31.62 39.58
N LEU A 797 -12.49 32.91 39.28
CA LEU A 797 -11.80 33.96 40.02
C LEU A 797 -12.65 34.47 41.18
N ARG A 798 -12.05 34.50 42.36
CA ARG A 798 -12.65 34.95 43.62
C ARG A 798 -11.75 35.98 44.30
N ARG A 799 -12.32 36.77 45.19
CA ARG A 799 -11.58 37.72 46.03
C ARG A 799 -12.03 37.64 47.47
N VAL A 800 -11.21 38.19 48.37
CA VAL A 800 -11.52 38.26 49.80
C VAL A 800 -12.83 39.03 49.95
N ASN A 801 -13.78 38.46 50.68
CA ASN A 801 -14.94 39.22 51.13
C ASN A 801 -14.50 40.01 52.38
N PRO A 802 -14.53 41.37 52.37
CA PRO A 802 -14.23 42.14 53.58
C PRO A 802 -15.29 41.93 54.68
N CYS A 803 -16.51 41.54 54.27
CA CYS A 803 -17.69 41.37 55.10
C CYS A 803 -18.27 39.95 54.89
N PRO A 804 -17.59 38.87 55.33
CA PRO A 804 -18.02 37.49 55.08
C PRO A 804 -19.24 37.06 55.92
N ILE A 805 -19.74 37.95 56.79
CA ILE A 805 -20.81 37.72 57.77
C ILE A 805 -22.08 38.56 57.54
N ASP A 806 -22.09 39.40 56.50
CA ASP A 806 -23.28 40.07 55.95
C ASP A 806 -24.01 39.07 55.03
N LEU A 807 -25.10 38.50 55.56
CA LEU A 807 -25.80 37.34 55.02
C LEU A 807 -27.25 37.67 54.61
N MET A 808 -27.77 38.85 54.96
CA MET A 808 -29.16 39.25 54.70
C MET A 808 -29.26 40.68 54.16
N PRO A 809 -30.01 40.92 53.06
CA PRO A 809 -30.30 42.28 52.60
C PRO A 809 -30.94 43.16 53.70
N PRO A 810 -30.49 44.43 53.86
CA PRO A 810 -29.66 45.20 52.93
C PRO A 810 -28.15 45.05 53.15
N PHE A 811 -27.48 44.37 52.21
CA PHE A 811 -26.04 44.14 52.22
C PHE A 811 -25.24 45.45 52.38
N GLY A 812 -24.17 45.40 53.17
CA GLY A 812 -23.40 46.54 53.65
C GLY A 812 -23.94 47.19 54.93
N VAL A 813 -24.90 46.56 55.62
CA VAL A 813 -25.41 47.00 56.94
C VAL A 813 -25.59 45.78 57.85
N LEU A 814 -24.51 45.37 58.49
CA LEU A 814 -24.52 44.27 59.45
C LEU A 814 -25.46 44.56 60.64
N ASP A 815 -26.54 43.80 60.78
CA ASP A 815 -27.53 43.97 61.85
C ASP A 815 -27.98 42.66 62.51
N PHE A 816 -29.10 42.68 63.25
CA PHE A 816 -29.63 41.50 63.94
C PHE A 816 -30.08 40.38 62.98
N PHE A 817 -30.48 40.69 61.75
CA PHE A 817 -30.94 39.69 60.79
C PHE A 817 -29.80 38.80 60.30
N ASP A 818 -28.58 39.33 60.16
CA ASP A 818 -27.38 38.53 59.85
C ASP A 818 -27.07 37.54 60.97
N VAL A 819 -27.15 37.98 62.23
CA VAL A 819 -26.96 37.11 63.40
C VAL A 819 -28.03 36.00 63.42
N GLN A 820 -29.27 36.33 63.04
CA GLN A 820 -30.36 35.34 62.96
C GLN A 820 -30.14 34.33 61.82
N VAL A 821 -29.56 34.75 60.68
CA VAL A 821 -29.21 33.87 59.56
C VAL A 821 -28.02 32.99 59.92
N PHE A 822 -26.93 33.56 60.43
CA PHE A 822 -25.75 32.83 60.88
C PHE A 822 -26.12 31.74 61.89
N LEU A 823 -26.89 32.07 62.95
CA LEU A 823 -27.31 31.08 63.95
C LEU A 823 -28.21 29.98 63.35
N GLY A 824 -29.00 30.28 62.32
CA GLY A 824 -29.82 29.30 61.61
C GLY A 824 -28.99 28.35 60.74
N MET A 825 -28.00 28.88 60.02
CA MET A 825 -27.07 28.14 59.17
C MET A 825 -26.08 27.30 60.00
N PHE A 826 -25.53 27.86 61.07
CA PHE A 826 -24.66 27.17 62.02
C PHE A 826 -25.38 26.02 62.74
N SER A 827 -26.65 26.22 63.13
CA SER A 827 -27.50 25.15 63.67
C SER A 827 -27.89 24.06 62.65
N ALA A 828 -27.52 24.25 61.38
CA ALA A 828 -27.76 23.30 60.29
C ALA A 828 -26.46 22.73 59.71
N GLU A 829 -25.30 23.00 60.33
CA GLU A 829 -23.97 22.56 59.86
C GLU A 829 -23.68 23.03 58.42
N ASP A 830 -24.10 24.26 58.09
CA ASP A 830 -23.88 24.88 56.77
C ASP A 830 -22.42 25.34 56.62
N PRO A 831 -21.67 24.88 55.59
CA PRO A 831 -20.26 25.21 55.39
C PRO A 831 -19.93 26.71 55.29
N GLN A 832 -20.90 27.60 55.06
CA GLN A 832 -20.68 29.05 55.12
C GLN A 832 -20.51 29.59 56.55
N THR A 833 -20.64 28.72 57.57
CA THR A 833 -20.54 29.04 59.01
C THR A 833 -19.44 28.29 59.75
N ASP A 834 -18.70 27.41 59.06
CA ASP A 834 -17.34 27.02 59.47
C ASP A 834 -16.44 28.21 59.15
N LEU A 835 -16.11 29.01 60.18
CA LEU A 835 -15.35 30.25 60.02
C LEU A 835 -13.87 30.08 60.36
N ASN A 836 -13.50 28.91 60.89
CA ASN A 836 -12.12 28.55 61.20
C ASN A 836 -11.50 27.65 60.12
N GLY A 837 -12.31 26.86 59.41
CA GLY A 837 -11.95 26.00 58.28
C GLY A 837 -11.54 24.56 58.65
N ASP A 838 -11.83 24.09 59.86
CA ASP A 838 -11.47 22.74 60.33
C ASP A 838 -12.57 21.68 60.18
N GLY A 839 -13.77 22.07 59.71
CA GLY A 839 -14.92 21.19 59.53
C GLY A 839 -15.69 20.84 60.81
N VAL A 840 -15.45 21.55 61.93
CA VAL A 840 -16.10 21.29 63.22
C VAL A 840 -16.83 22.55 63.72
N PHE A 841 -18.11 22.67 63.36
CA PHE A 841 -19.00 23.77 63.75
C PHE A 841 -19.12 23.91 65.28
N ASP A 842 -18.33 24.80 65.90
CA ASP A 842 -18.25 24.91 67.36
C ASP A 842 -18.15 26.36 67.89
N PHE A 843 -17.78 26.53 69.16
CA PHE A 843 -17.65 27.84 69.78
C PHE A 843 -16.59 28.74 69.12
N PHE A 844 -15.55 28.19 68.47
CA PHE A 844 -14.51 28.97 67.82
C PHE A 844 -15.03 29.70 66.58
N ASP A 845 -15.97 29.13 65.82
CA ASP A 845 -16.63 29.82 64.70
C ASP A 845 -17.52 30.96 65.21
N ILE A 846 -18.29 30.71 66.27
CA ILE A 846 -19.10 31.75 66.95
C ILE A 846 -18.18 32.87 67.48
N GLN A 847 -16.98 32.54 67.96
CA GLN A 847 -15.98 33.52 68.40
C GLN A 847 -15.45 34.36 67.23
N ILE A 848 -15.17 33.74 66.07
CA ILE A 848 -14.74 34.45 64.85
C ILE A 848 -15.87 35.34 64.31
N TYR A 849 -17.10 34.82 64.27
CA TYR A 849 -18.29 35.59 63.90
C TYR A 849 -18.44 36.84 64.77
N LEU A 850 -18.43 36.69 66.10
CA LEU A 850 -18.52 37.81 67.04
C LEU A 850 -17.32 38.77 66.94
N ALA A 851 -16.13 38.28 66.62
CA ALA A 851 -14.96 39.13 66.39
C ALA A 851 -15.12 40.00 65.14
N LEU A 852 -15.63 39.44 64.04
CA LEU A 852 -15.95 40.17 62.80
C LEU A 852 -17.06 41.20 63.05
N VAL A 853 -18.16 40.81 63.73
CA VAL A 853 -19.24 41.73 64.14
C VAL A 853 -18.69 42.90 64.96
N SER A 854 -17.77 42.64 65.89
CA SER A 854 -17.18 43.69 66.75
C SER A 854 -16.27 44.68 66.02
N GLN A 855 -15.74 44.29 64.86
CA GLN A 855 -14.91 45.14 64.01
C GLN A 855 -15.75 45.97 63.02
N GLY A 856 -17.03 45.62 62.83
CA GLY A 856 -17.85 46.14 61.73
C GLY A 856 -17.33 45.67 60.36
N CYS A 857 -16.78 44.45 60.31
CA CYS A 857 -16.32 43.78 59.09
C CYS A 857 -17.50 43.47 58.17
#